data_AF-A0A7R9LTF8-F1
#
_entry.id   AF-A0A7R9LTF8-F1
#
_cell.length_a   1.000
_cell.length_b   1.000
_cell.length_c   1.000
_cell.angle_alpha   90.00
_cell.angle_beta   90.00
_cell.angle_gamma   90.00
#
_symmetry.space_group_name_H-M   'P 1'
#
loop_
_entity.id
_entity.type
_entity.pdbx_description
1 polymer ?
#
loop_
_entity_poly.entity_id
_entity_poly.type
_entity_poly.pdbx_seq_one_letter_code
_entity_poly.pdbx_strand_id
1 'polypeptide(L)'
;MWSKGLNDSFSAISGHISTLKQSVNQSLIGADATDAASAERRRLVAEVALLRREVRRHRRREASPPAQDFRDVALDDEGDGEDDDPHDDDDEWSAEAERLLAVEAELEKTRVDREHWRALAKDETKCRELSSDCRLRDDTIQQLERQLEELDAQHEQALDKVLELKRRLELSNDGLTRRVHELEARLESRDDKEDDDRQSMTSSLAGDGKREEPEGAPLDESAAQDCDSAETRLQALLDAKTREAQEWESRMKAADDERQRLISRQKEMEALLADREALKSALQEKELSAERMRRDYDHLLRENRRLGEEVGRRAPHSAEEALRRMEETVRAKERELTEWRARAEDSEVERMRAELSRLKEHLVCIEENYTQELVSAAERVESLRREVAAGERMREELLTADQRRDDETRALRTEREMARNEASRLEDKVQQYSASVSNLQLVVEHIQRENERKAREAERRAEEALAAERRRTAEALEGMRRQEARVLEAAEALSAASRLSESLDAKEATIEALRADGRRHDALVADLRAQMASLVTSSEGKVDKQIIKSLIIGYFVTPEDKRAEVQRLLARFLDFNQQEMDRTRIEIGRKRPNEPSDSLSLKFVQFLEQESKRDSHSAPTAGSAKADVTRDLSKSLIQSSQRMNPFLTSMSTPMTPSLGSRHSSANSSSDNLNQLLMAPAVAPFAP
;
A
#
# COMPACT_ATOMS: atom_id res chain seq x y z
N MET A 1 53.82 48.39 76.51
CA MET A 1 54.39 47.46 75.50
C MET A 1 53.41 47.10 74.37
N TRP A 2 52.19 46.61 74.68
CA TRP A 2 51.25 46.08 73.67
C TRP A 2 51.01 46.97 72.44
N SER A 3 50.83 48.29 72.63
CA SER A 3 50.63 49.26 71.54
C SER A 3 51.69 49.21 70.44
N LYS A 4 52.98 48.97 70.75
CA LYS A 4 54.04 48.92 69.71
C LYS A 4 53.87 47.72 68.80
N GLY A 5 53.71 46.51 69.34
CA GLY A 5 53.51 45.30 68.53
C GLY A 5 52.22 45.32 67.69
N LEU A 6 51.17 46.00 68.17
CA LEU A 6 49.97 46.28 67.38
C LEU A 6 50.24 47.25 66.23
N ASN A 7 50.97 48.34 66.47
CA ASN A 7 51.29 49.31 65.42
C ASN A 7 52.26 48.73 64.36
N ASP A 8 53.23 47.91 64.78
CA ASP A 8 54.13 47.18 63.88
C ASP A 8 53.36 46.19 62.98
N SER A 9 52.38 45.48 63.54
CA SER A 9 51.51 44.58 62.76
C SER A 9 50.51 45.32 61.86
N PHE A 10 49.99 46.48 62.28
CA PHE A 10 49.18 47.34 61.43
C PHE A 10 49.99 47.89 60.24
N SER A 11 51.23 48.30 60.49
CA SER A 11 52.18 48.74 59.45
C SER A 11 52.47 47.61 58.45
N ALA A 12 52.73 46.39 58.93
CA ALA A 12 52.93 45.21 58.08
C ALA A 12 51.69 44.90 57.20
N ILE A 13 50.49 44.93 57.78
CA ILE A 13 49.22 44.71 57.04
C ILE A 13 48.99 45.82 56.00
N SER A 14 49.25 47.09 56.34
CA SER A 14 49.14 48.23 55.42
C SER A 14 50.13 48.12 54.26
N GLY A 15 51.36 47.67 54.53
CA GLY A 15 52.36 47.32 53.54
C GLY A 15 51.87 46.21 52.60
N HIS A 16 51.32 45.12 53.15
CA HIS A 16 50.77 44.00 52.38
C HIS A 16 49.58 44.42 51.49
N ILE A 17 48.69 45.27 51.98
CA ILE A 17 47.60 45.84 51.17
C ILE A 17 48.15 46.74 50.04
N SER A 18 49.28 47.40 50.26
CA SER A 18 49.91 48.27 49.26
C SER A 18 50.65 47.49 48.18
N THR A 19 51.39 46.43 48.53
CA THR A 19 52.00 45.52 47.54
C THR A 19 50.94 44.76 46.74
N LEU A 20 49.85 44.30 47.38
CA LEU A 20 48.70 43.70 46.68
C LEU A 20 48.05 44.67 45.68
N LYS A 21 47.82 45.94 46.06
CA LYS A 21 47.36 46.98 45.12
C LYS A 21 48.32 47.15 43.94
N GLN A 22 49.63 47.16 44.19
CA GLN A 22 50.64 47.35 43.15
C GLN A 22 50.68 46.15 42.19
N SER A 23 50.55 44.91 42.70
CA SER A 23 50.42 43.69 41.90
C SER A 23 49.15 43.67 41.05
N VAL A 24 48.01 44.10 41.60
CA VAL A 24 46.75 44.23 40.84
C VAL A 24 46.89 45.28 39.74
N ASN A 25 47.51 46.42 40.01
CA ASN A 25 47.76 47.45 39.00
C ASN A 25 48.76 47.01 37.92
N GLN A 26 49.78 46.21 38.24
CA GLN A 26 50.66 45.61 37.23
C GLN A 26 49.89 44.61 36.35
N SER A 27 48.95 43.84 36.91
CA SER A 27 48.07 42.96 36.12
C SER A 27 47.14 43.72 35.15
N LEU A 28 46.89 45.02 35.38
CA LEU A 28 46.07 45.86 34.50
C LEU A 28 46.78 46.32 33.22
N ILE A 29 48.12 46.29 33.18
CA ILE A 29 48.92 46.81 32.07
C ILE A 29 49.22 45.72 31.02
N GLY A 30 49.10 44.44 31.39
CA GLY A 30 49.18 43.30 30.47
C GLY A 30 47.91 43.14 29.63
N ALA A 31 47.94 43.65 28.39
CA ALA A 31 46.88 43.46 27.41
C ALA A 31 46.93 42.07 26.76
N ASP A 32 46.44 41.05 27.49
CA ASP A 32 45.78 39.85 26.92
C ASP A 32 45.08 39.09 28.06
N ALA A 33 43.75 39.26 28.15
CA ALA A 33 42.96 38.81 29.29
C ALA A 33 42.47 37.36 29.15
N THR A 34 43.35 36.39 29.40
CA THR A 34 42.92 34.99 29.61
C THR A 34 42.03 34.86 30.86
N ASP A 35 41.09 33.90 30.84
CA ASP A 35 40.15 33.69 31.96
C ASP A 35 40.85 33.46 33.31
N ALA A 36 42.02 32.81 33.31
CA ALA A 36 42.86 32.63 34.49
C ALA A 36 43.23 33.98 35.14
N ALA A 37 43.64 34.96 34.34
CA ALA A 37 43.94 36.31 34.81
C ALA A 37 42.68 37.09 35.26
N SER A 38 41.47 36.65 34.87
CA SER A 38 40.20 37.18 35.42
C SER A 38 39.83 36.53 36.76
N ALA A 39 40.16 35.23 36.94
CA ALA A 39 39.91 34.49 38.17
C ALA A 39 40.88 34.90 39.28
N GLU A 40 42.16 35.07 38.95
CA GLU A 40 43.18 35.56 39.89
C GLU A 40 42.90 37.00 40.34
N ARG A 41 42.48 37.89 39.43
CA ARG A 41 42.00 39.24 39.80
C ARG A 41 40.80 39.17 40.76
N ARG A 42 39.82 38.30 40.52
CA ARG A 42 38.69 38.09 41.44
C ARG A 42 39.14 37.59 42.82
N ARG A 43 40.11 36.68 42.89
CA ARG A 43 40.72 36.19 44.13
C ARG A 43 41.42 37.31 44.91
N LEU A 44 42.32 38.07 44.27
CA LEU A 44 43.08 39.15 44.91
C LEU A 44 42.17 40.28 45.42
N VAL A 45 41.10 40.61 44.70
CA VAL A 45 40.09 41.59 45.16
C VAL A 45 39.34 41.09 46.41
N ALA A 46 38.97 39.81 46.46
CA ALA A 46 38.33 39.21 47.64
C ALA A 46 39.26 39.19 48.87
N GLU A 47 40.55 38.91 48.66
CA GLU A 47 41.57 38.91 49.72
C GLU A 47 41.81 40.31 50.30
N VAL A 48 41.93 41.33 49.43
CA VAL A 48 42.00 42.75 49.86
C VAL A 48 40.71 43.17 50.59
N ALA A 49 39.53 42.67 50.19
CA ALA A 49 38.27 42.94 50.89
C ALA A 49 38.23 42.32 52.31
N LEU A 50 38.75 41.10 52.47
CA LEU A 50 38.92 40.44 53.78
C LEU A 50 39.89 41.22 54.68
N LEU A 51 41.09 41.57 54.20
CA LEU A 51 42.07 42.36 54.97
C LEU A 51 41.49 43.72 55.42
N ARG A 52 40.75 44.42 54.54
CA ARG A 52 40.01 45.65 54.91
C ARG A 52 38.86 45.42 55.89
N ARG A 53 38.36 44.19 56.07
CA ARG A 53 37.36 43.84 57.08
C ARG A 53 38.03 43.57 58.42
N GLU A 54 39.16 42.89 58.42
CA GLU A 54 39.98 42.62 59.61
C GLU A 54 40.56 43.90 60.23
N VAL A 55 41.11 44.79 59.40
CA VAL A 55 41.55 46.14 59.83
C VAL A 55 40.42 46.94 60.48
N ARG A 56 39.18 46.82 59.97
CA ARG A 56 38.00 47.46 60.57
C ARG A 56 37.54 46.79 61.87
N ARG A 57 37.71 45.48 62.03
CA ARG A 57 37.49 44.80 63.33
C ARG A 57 38.52 45.25 64.38
N HIS A 58 39.79 45.39 63.98
CA HIS A 58 40.84 45.86 64.90
C HIS A 58 40.60 47.30 65.36
N ARG A 59 40.32 48.24 64.44
CA ARG A 59 39.94 49.62 64.83
C ARG A 59 38.69 49.67 65.72
N ARG A 60 37.69 48.81 65.51
CA ARG A 60 36.51 48.69 66.40
C ARG A 60 36.80 48.05 67.77
N ARG A 61 37.95 47.38 67.94
CA ARG A 61 38.45 46.91 69.25
C ARG A 61 39.30 47.96 69.96
N GLU A 62 39.91 48.88 69.22
CA GLU A 62 40.64 50.02 69.78
C GLU A 62 39.69 51.17 70.18
N ALA A 63 38.63 51.40 69.39
CA ALA A 63 37.57 52.39 69.67
C ALA A 63 36.54 51.94 70.73
N SER A 64 36.90 50.98 71.59
CA SER A 64 36.07 50.52 72.71
C SER A 64 36.91 50.64 73.98
N PRO A 65 36.63 51.60 74.88
CA PRO A 65 37.42 51.79 76.08
C PRO A 65 37.33 50.56 76.99
N PRO A 66 38.39 50.22 77.75
CA PRO A 66 38.37 49.07 78.64
C PRO A 66 37.40 49.35 79.80
N ALA A 67 36.34 48.55 79.90
CA ALA A 67 35.43 48.59 81.04
C ALA A 67 36.19 48.23 82.32
N GLN A 68 36.42 49.21 83.20
CA GLN A 68 36.88 48.98 84.56
C GLN A 68 35.67 48.89 85.49
N ASP A 69 35.50 47.76 86.15
CA ASP A 69 34.56 47.62 87.27
C ASP A 69 34.98 48.56 88.41
N PHE A 70 34.15 49.55 88.72
CA PHE A 70 34.14 50.18 90.04
C PHE A 70 32.71 50.39 90.52
N ARG A 71 32.46 49.97 91.76
CA ARG A 71 31.21 50.14 92.51
C ARG A 71 31.49 50.94 93.78
N ASP A 72 30.49 51.70 94.17
CA ASP A 72 30.11 52.00 95.56
C ASP A 72 31.22 52.43 96.54
N VAL A 73 31.58 53.72 96.49
CA VAL A 73 31.85 54.50 97.72
C VAL A 73 31.16 55.85 97.59
N ALA A 74 30.38 56.24 98.60
CA ALA A 74 29.86 57.59 98.76
C ALA A 74 30.54 58.26 99.95
N LEU A 75 31.08 59.46 99.75
CA LEU A 75 31.47 60.42 100.77
C LEU A 75 31.25 61.83 100.22
N ASP A 76 30.86 62.75 101.09
CA ASP A 76 30.74 64.17 100.81
C ASP A 76 32.14 64.84 100.78
N ASP A 77 32.35 65.80 99.88
CA ASP A 77 33.37 66.85 100.05
C ASP A 77 32.95 68.11 99.28
N GLU A 78 33.23 69.30 99.81
CA GLU A 78 32.98 70.58 99.15
C GLU A 78 34.28 71.09 98.49
N GLY A 79 34.24 71.45 97.21
CA GLY A 79 35.42 71.95 96.51
C GLY A 79 35.11 72.74 95.23
N ASP A 80 35.41 74.03 95.25
CA ASP A 80 35.49 74.87 94.05
C ASP A 80 36.64 74.38 93.14
N GLY A 81 36.46 74.41 91.81
CA GLY A 81 37.45 73.86 90.89
C GLY A 81 37.20 74.11 89.40
N GLU A 82 37.38 75.39 88.99
CA GLU A 82 37.83 75.88 87.67
C GLU A 82 37.08 75.46 86.38
N ASP A 83 36.67 76.45 85.59
CA ASP A 83 36.16 76.30 84.24
C ASP A 83 37.29 75.88 83.26
N ASP A 84 37.11 74.77 82.54
CA ASP A 84 37.95 74.38 81.39
C ASP A 84 37.01 73.95 80.24
N ASP A 85 36.69 74.90 79.36
CA ASP A 85 35.76 74.72 78.23
C ASP A 85 36.38 73.78 77.17
N PRO A 86 35.82 72.58 76.90
CA PRO A 86 36.34 71.69 75.88
C PRO A 86 35.92 72.19 74.49
N HIS A 87 36.84 72.89 73.84
CA HIS A 87 36.75 73.51 72.51
C HIS A 87 35.85 72.83 71.46
N ASP A 88 35.28 73.71 70.63
CA ASP A 88 34.42 73.58 69.44
C ASP A 88 34.71 72.46 68.40
N ASP A 89 35.74 71.63 68.56
CA ASP A 89 36.16 70.62 67.56
C ASP A 89 35.08 69.55 67.30
N ASP A 90 34.35 69.09 68.32
CA ASP A 90 33.36 68.01 68.20
C ASP A 90 32.18 68.37 67.26
N ASP A 91 31.81 69.66 67.17
CA ASP A 91 30.74 70.13 66.27
C ASP A 91 31.18 70.11 64.79
N GLU A 92 32.47 70.35 64.47
CA GLU A 92 32.97 70.23 63.10
C GLU A 92 33.04 68.75 62.65
N TRP A 93 33.45 67.83 63.54
CA TRP A 93 33.38 66.39 63.28
C TRP A 93 31.94 65.89 63.12
N SER A 94 30.99 66.42 63.90
CA SER A 94 29.56 66.14 63.76
C SER A 94 29.02 66.60 62.39
N ALA A 95 29.32 67.84 62.00
CA ALA A 95 28.90 68.40 60.72
C ALA A 95 29.55 67.69 59.50
N GLU A 96 30.79 67.22 59.59
CA GLU A 96 31.39 66.40 58.53
C GLU A 96 30.80 64.98 58.49
N ALA A 97 30.44 64.39 59.63
CA ALA A 97 29.74 63.11 59.68
C ALA A 97 28.35 63.18 59.02
N GLU A 98 27.56 64.23 59.26
CA GLU A 98 26.27 64.44 58.57
C GLU A 98 26.45 64.61 57.05
N ARG A 99 27.46 65.38 56.61
CA ARG A 99 27.78 65.55 55.18
C ARG A 99 28.17 64.21 54.53
N LEU A 100 28.95 63.37 55.22
CA LEU A 100 29.31 62.05 54.73
C LEU A 100 28.09 61.12 54.63
N LEU A 101 27.19 61.14 55.62
CA LEU A 101 25.93 60.37 55.57
C LEU A 101 25.01 60.82 54.42
N ALA A 102 24.92 62.13 54.16
CA ALA A 102 24.18 62.67 53.02
C ALA A 102 24.77 62.19 51.67
N VAL A 103 26.10 62.20 51.54
CA VAL A 103 26.80 61.71 50.33
C VAL A 103 26.65 60.18 50.19
N GLU A 104 26.68 59.39 51.28
CA GLU A 104 26.39 57.95 51.21
C GLU A 104 24.95 57.68 50.77
N ALA A 105 23.97 58.48 51.23
CA ALA A 105 22.58 58.38 50.79
C ALA A 105 22.38 58.72 49.30
N GLU A 106 23.04 59.78 48.79
CA GLU A 106 23.02 60.09 47.35
C GLU A 106 23.74 59.02 46.51
N LEU A 107 24.84 58.46 47.01
CA LEU A 107 25.56 57.38 46.33
C LEU A 107 24.71 56.10 46.22
N GLU A 108 24.04 55.68 47.29
CA GLU A 108 23.17 54.50 47.25
C GLU A 108 21.90 54.78 46.41
N LYS A 109 21.35 56.00 46.43
CA LYS A 109 20.27 56.40 45.50
C LYS A 109 20.71 56.29 44.04
N THR A 110 21.81 56.92 43.64
CA THR A 110 22.30 56.85 42.26
C THR A 110 22.76 55.43 41.88
N ARG A 111 23.02 54.55 42.85
CA ARG A 111 23.26 53.11 42.62
C ARG A 111 21.95 52.37 42.35
N VAL A 112 20.90 52.58 43.15
CA VAL A 112 19.56 52.02 42.90
C VAL A 112 19.05 52.48 41.53
N ASP A 113 19.20 53.76 41.19
CA ASP A 113 18.87 54.28 39.86
C ASP A 113 19.66 53.53 38.76
N ARG A 114 20.97 53.35 38.93
CA ARG A 114 21.83 52.59 37.99
C ARG A 114 21.45 51.11 37.89
N GLU A 115 20.98 50.49 38.96
CA GLU A 115 20.50 49.10 38.97
C GLU A 115 19.11 48.99 38.30
N HIS A 116 18.23 49.99 38.47
CA HIS A 116 16.95 50.11 37.76
C HIS A 116 17.13 50.32 36.25
N TRP A 117 18.00 51.25 35.81
CA TRP A 117 18.31 51.44 34.40
C TRP A 117 18.92 50.18 33.75
N ARG A 118 19.67 49.38 34.50
CA ARG A 118 20.18 48.07 34.04
C ARG A 118 19.10 46.99 33.95
N ALA A 119 18.03 47.08 34.74
CA ALA A 119 16.86 46.20 34.60
C ALA A 119 16.08 46.58 33.33
N LEU A 120 15.72 47.86 33.19
CA LEU A 120 15.04 48.40 32.00
C LEU A 120 15.77 48.05 30.69
N ALA A 121 17.10 48.19 30.65
CA ALA A 121 17.89 47.84 29.47
C ALA A 121 17.84 46.33 29.12
N LYS A 122 17.77 45.44 30.13
CA LYS A 122 17.63 43.99 29.92
C LYS A 122 16.23 43.63 29.42
N ASP A 123 15.21 44.22 30.03
CA ASP A 123 13.82 44.00 29.62
C ASP A 123 13.58 44.54 28.20
N GLU A 124 14.19 45.67 27.84
CA GLU A 124 14.18 46.19 26.46
C GLU A 124 14.88 45.24 25.47
N THR A 125 16.05 44.67 25.80
CA THR A 125 16.67 43.64 24.95
C THR A 125 15.80 42.40 24.80
N LYS A 126 15.17 41.94 25.89
CA LYS A 126 14.28 40.77 25.87
C LYS A 126 13.00 41.03 25.06
N CYS A 127 12.46 42.25 25.12
CA CYS A 127 11.34 42.67 24.26
C CYS A 127 11.73 42.74 22.79
N ARG A 128 12.97 43.13 22.44
CA ARG A 128 13.48 43.05 21.06
C ARG A 128 13.62 41.60 20.58
N GLU A 129 14.18 40.72 21.41
CA GLU A 129 14.30 39.28 21.14
C GLU A 129 12.92 38.65 20.88
N LEU A 130 11.98 38.82 21.81
CA LEU A 130 10.60 38.33 21.65
C LEU A 130 9.89 38.93 20.43
N SER A 131 10.15 40.21 20.10
CA SER A 131 9.61 40.82 18.87
C SER A 131 10.20 40.23 17.59
N SER A 132 11.44 39.73 17.64
CA SER A 132 12.07 39.01 16.53
C SER A 132 11.49 37.60 16.40
N ASP A 133 11.30 36.89 17.52
CA ASP A 133 10.69 35.57 17.56
C ASP A 133 9.24 35.58 17.07
N CYS A 134 8.46 36.61 17.42
CA CYS A 134 7.10 36.79 16.87
C CYS A 134 7.13 36.96 15.35
N ARG A 135 7.98 37.85 14.81
CA ARG A 135 8.09 38.05 13.35
C ARG A 135 8.49 36.77 12.61
N LEU A 136 9.46 36.02 13.15
CA LEU A 136 9.86 34.74 12.57
C LEU A 136 8.70 33.73 12.58
N ARG A 137 7.83 33.74 13.60
CA ARG A 137 6.62 32.93 13.63
C ARG A 137 5.59 33.41 12.61
N ASP A 138 5.34 34.70 12.53
CA ASP A 138 4.43 35.31 11.55
C ASP A 138 4.87 34.98 10.11
N ASP A 139 6.17 35.05 9.82
CA ASP A 139 6.76 34.64 8.53
C ASP A 139 6.52 33.15 8.25
N THR A 140 6.70 32.26 9.25
CA THR A 140 6.38 30.82 9.07
C THR A 140 4.89 30.54 8.93
N ILE A 141 4.03 31.30 9.59
CA ILE A 141 2.56 31.19 9.45
C ILE A 141 2.19 31.55 8.00
N GLN A 142 2.67 32.67 7.48
CA GLN A 142 2.43 33.06 6.08
C GLN A 142 3.05 32.07 5.07
N GLN A 143 4.10 31.32 5.42
CA GLN A 143 4.61 30.25 4.55
C GLN A 143 3.68 29.04 4.53
N LEU A 144 3.14 28.65 5.70
CA LEU A 144 2.17 27.57 5.81
C LEU A 144 0.81 27.92 5.18
N GLU A 145 0.36 29.17 5.32
CA GLU A 145 -0.86 29.67 4.66
C GLU A 145 -0.75 29.56 3.13
N ARG A 146 0.35 30.02 2.53
CA ARG A 146 0.60 29.88 1.08
C ARG A 146 0.70 28.42 0.63
N GLN A 147 1.23 27.52 1.48
CA GLN A 147 1.26 26.09 1.19
C GLN A 147 -0.13 25.45 1.25
N LEU A 148 -1.03 25.93 2.11
CA LEU A 148 -2.43 25.50 2.15
C LEU A 148 -3.18 26.03 0.92
N GLU A 149 -3.00 27.31 0.55
CA GLU A 149 -3.57 27.88 -0.68
C GLU A 149 -3.13 27.11 -1.94
N GLU A 150 -1.85 26.72 -2.02
CA GLU A 150 -1.34 25.90 -3.14
C GLU A 150 -1.94 24.49 -3.14
N LEU A 151 -2.07 23.84 -1.98
CA LEU A 151 -2.67 22.51 -1.86
C LEU A 151 -4.17 22.51 -2.19
N ASP A 152 -4.92 23.53 -1.76
CA ASP A 152 -6.34 23.65 -2.09
C ASP A 152 -6.56 23.95 -3.57
N ALA A 153 -5.72 24.78 -4.20
CA ALA A 153 -5.72 24.96 -5.66
C ALA A 153 -5.37 23.65 -6.40
N GLN A 154 -4.48 22.81 -5.86
CA GLN A 154 -4.20 21.47 -6.41
C GLN A 154 -5.40 20.51 -6.22
N HIS A 155 -6.12 20.60 -5.10
CA HIS A 155 -7.35 19.84 -4.85
C HIS A 155 -8.49 20.25 -5.79
N GLU A 156 -8.73 21.54 -6.01
CA GLU A 156 -9.73 22.02 -6.97
C GLU A 156 -9.42 21.53 -8.39
N GLN A 157 -8.17 21.66 -8.84
CA GLN A 157 -7.74 21.10 -10.13
C GLN A 157 -7.89 19.58 -10.23
N ALA A 158 -7.80 18.85 -9.11
CA ALA A 158 -8.04 17.40 -9.09
C ALA A 158 -9.54 17.08 -9.16
N LEU A 159 -10.38 17.84 -8.47
CA LEU A 159 -11.84 17.73 -8.53
C LEU A 159 -12.37 18.03 -9.94
N ASP A 160 -11.88 19.07 -10.60
CA ASP A 160 -12.27 19.38 -11.99
C ASP A 160 -11.89 18.27 -12.96
N LYS A 161 -10.69 17.68 -12.83
CA LYS A 161 -10.28 16.51 -13.63
C LYS A 161 -11.18 15.30 -13.36
N VAL A 162 -11.60 15.07 -12.12
CA VAL A 162 -12.57 14.00 -11.78
C VAL A 162 -13.96 14.30 -12.37
N LEU A 163 -14.41 15.55 -12.36
CA LEU A 163 -15.68 15.96 -12.99
C LEU A 163 -15.63 15.84 -14.52
N GLU A 164 -14.51 16.18 -15.17
CA GLU A 164 -14.30 15.98 -16.60
C GLU A 164 -14.31 14.48 -16.96
N LEU A 165 -13.57 13.66 -16.22
CA LEU A 165 -13.56 12.21 -16.39
C LEU A 165 -14.95 11.60 -16.17
N LYS A 166 -15.71 12.10 -15.18
CA LYS A 166 -17.11 11.69 -14.93
C LYS A 166 -18.00 12.04 -16.13
N ARG A 167 -17.98 13.29 -16.62
CA ARG A 167 -18.73 13.70 -17.82
C ARG A 167 -18.35 12.86 -19.05
N ARG A 168 -17.07 12.52 -19.22
CA ARG A 168 -16.59 11.68 -20.33
C ARG A 168 -17.03 10.22 -20.20
N LEU A 169 -17.09 9.68 -18.98
CA LEU A 169 -17.67 8.37 -18.70
C LEU A 169 -19.19 8.36 -18.89
N GLU A 170 -19.90 9.42 -18.46
CA GLU A 170 -21.34 9.59 -18.69
C GLU A 170 -21.65 9.63 -20.20
N LEU A 171 -20.95 10.45 -20.98
CA LEU A 171 -21.08 10.50 -22.45
C LEU A 171 -20.75 9.15 -23.12
N SER A 172 -19.74 8.43 -22.61
CA SER A 172 -19.40 7.09 -23.12
C SER A 172 -20.45 6.05 -22.74
N ASN A 173 -21.03 6.13 -21.55
CA ASN A 173 -22.06 5.21 -21.07
C ASN A 173 -23.39 5.46 -21.79
N ASP A 174 -23.76 6.72 -22.00
CA ASP A 174 -24.83 7.15 -22.89
C ASP A 174 -24.63 6.60 -24.32
N GLY A 175 -23.41 6.71 -24.85
CA GLY A 175 -23.04 6.15 -26.15
C GLY A 175 -23.22 4.63 -26.21
N LEU A 176 -22.82 3.93 -25.14
CA LEU A 176 -23.04 2.49 -25.00
C LEU A 176 -24.52 2.13 -24.84
N THR A 177 -25.31 2.87 -24.05
CA THR A 177 -26.76 2.66 -23.89
C THR A 177 -27.50 2.90 -25.21
N ARG A 178 -27.16 3.96 -25.96
CA ARG A 178 -27.67 4.17 -27.32
C ARG A 178 -27.26 3.05 -28.27
N ARG A 179 -26.05 2.49 -28.12
CA ARG A 179 -25.58 1.35 -28.93
C ARG A 179 -26.22 0.03 -28.52
N VAL A 180 -26.58 -0.15 -27.25
CA VAL A 180 -27.40 -1.26 -26.75
C VAL A 180 -28.80 -1.13 -27.31
N HIS A 181 -29.47 0.03 -27.20
CA HIS A 181 -30.77 0.25 -27.84
C HIS A 181 -30.73 0.15 -29.37
N GLU A 182 -29.64 0.55 -30.04
CA GLU A 182 -29.47 0.29 -31.49
C GLU A 182 -29.33 -1.21 -31.77
N LEU A 183 -28.65 -1.98 -30.92
CA LEU A 183 -28.53 -3.43 -31.05
C LEU A 183 -29.81 -4.17 -30.68
N GLU A 184 -30.56 -3.70 -29.69
CA GLU A 184 -31.88 -4.19 -29.31
C GLU A 184 -32.88 -3.92 -30.44
N ALA A 185 -32.97 -2.68 -30.95
CA ALA A 185 -33.81 -2.36 -32.11
C ALA A 185 -33.33 -3.04 -33.41
N ARG A 186 -32.04 -3.42 -33.52
CA ARG A 186 -31.53 -4.28 -34.61
C ARG A 186 -31.82 -5.76 -34.40
N LEU A 187 -32.04 -6.22 -33.16
CA LEU A 187 -32.44 -7.58 -32.84
C LEU A 187 -33.96 -7.72 -32.97
N GLU A 188 -34.73 -6.78 -32.43
CA GLU A 188 -36.18 -6.67 -32.62
C GLU A 188 -36.50 -6.50 -34.11
N SER A 189 -35.89 -5.54 -34.81
CA SER A 189 -36.02 -5.46 -36.28
C SER A 189 -35.22 -6.54 -37.04
N ARG A 190 -34.61 -7.52 -36.37
CA ARG A 190 -34.10 -8.76 -36.99
C ARG A 190 -35.06 -9.92 -36.74
N ASP A 191 -35.71 -10.02 -35.60
CA ASP A 191 -36.75 -10.99 -35.33
C ASP A 191 -37.97 -10.64 -36.20
N ASP A 192 -38.35 -9.35 -36.26
CA ASP A 192 -39.29 -8.83 -37.25
C ASP A 192 -38.83 -9.12 -38.68
N LYS A 193 -37.52 -9.10 -38.99
CA LYS A 193 -37.00 -9.49 -40.32
C LYS A 193 -36.80 -10.98 -40.51
N GLU A 194 -36.84 -11.83 -39.49
CA GLU A 194 -36.86 -13.28 -39.65
C GLU A 194 -38.31 -13.77 -39.80
N ASP A 195 -39.30 -13.03 -39.28
CA ASP A 195 -40.71 -13.16 -39.63
C ASP A 195 -41.12 -12.39 -40.90
N ASP A 196 -40.46 -11.29 -41.26
CA ASP A 196 -40.60 -10.64 -42.57
C ASP A 196 -39.74 -11.31 -43.65
N ASP A 197 -38.61 -11.97 -43.40
CA ASP A 197 -37.93 -12.76 -44.46
C ASP A 197 -38.74 -14.04 -44.79
N ARG A 198 -39.47 -14.58 -43.80
CA ARG A 198 -40.54 -15.58 -44.02
C ARG A 198 -41.67 -15.05 -44.92
N GLN A 199 -41.89 -13.73 -44.98
CA GLN A 199 -42.95 -13.10 -45.77
C GLN A 199 -42.46 -12.34 -47.03
N SER A 200 -41.19 -11.93 -47.08
CA SER A 200 -40.59 -10.97 -48.04
C SER A 200 -39.40 -11.53 -48.83
N MET A 201 -39.13 -12.84 -48.67
CA MET A 201 -38.87 -13.75 -49.80
C MET A 201 -39.94 -13.65 -50.93
N THR A 202 -40.92 -12.76 -50.82
CA THR A 202 -41.87 -12.34 -51.87
C THR A 202 -41.65 -10.91 -52.43
N SER A 203 -40.88 -10.00 -51.80
CA SER A 203 -40.86 -8.56 -52.20
C SER A 203 -39.53 -7.81 -51.98
N SER A 204 -38.80 -7.61 -53.08
CA SER A 204 -37.50 -6.95 -53.24
C SER A 204 -37.37 -5.46 -52.82
N LEU A 205 -36.25 -5.15 -52.15
CA LEU A 205 -35.20 -4.14 -52.47
C LEU A 205 -35.52 -2.64 -52.76
N ALA A 206 -34.59 -1.79 -52.27
CA ALA A 206 -34.32 -0.34 -52.54
C ALA A 206 -35.22 0.72 -51.84
N GLY A 207 -34.74 1.92 -51.47
CA GLY A 207 -33.35 2.47 -51.44
C GLY A 207 -33.30 4.02 -51.27
N ASP A 208 -32.19 4.58 -50.74
CA ASP A 208 -31.77 6.01 -50.63
C ASP A 208 -32.74 7.08 -50.02
N GLY A 209 -32.32 8.23 -49.48
CA GLY A 209 -30.97 8.79 -49.20
C GLY A 209 -30.95 10.35 -49.15
N LYS A 210 -29.87 10.95 -48.59
CA LYS A 210 -29.54 12.43 -48.47
C LYS A 210 -30.30 13.19 -47.35
N ARG A 211 -29.77 14.15 -46.58
CA ARG A 211 -28.63 15.14 -46.59
C ARG A 211 -29.04 16.55 -47.04
N GLU A 212 -28.86 17.56 -46.16
CA GLU A 212 -28.35 18.90 -46.53
C GLU A 212 -27.81 19.73 -45.33
N GLU A 213 -26.95 20.70 -45.65
CA GLU A 213 -26.27 21.74 -44.82
C GLU A 213 -26.79 23.13 -45.35
N PRO A 214 -26.19 24.35 -45.17
CA PRO A 214 -25.02 24.87 -44.44
C PRO A 214 -25.44 25.98 -43.41
N GLU A 215 -24.72 27.02 -42.97
CA GLU A 215 -23.41 27.65 -43.28
C GLU A 215 -22.73 28.13 -41.95
N GLY A 216 -21.96 29.21 -41.73
CA GLY A 216 -21.59 30.48 -42.40
C GLY A 216 -21.84 31.67 -41.45
N ALA A 217 -20.97 32.67 -41.22
CA ALA A 217 -19.63 33.00 -41.72
C ALA A 217 -18.89 33.90 -40.68
N PRO A 218 -17.57 34.22 -40.80
CA PRO A 218 -16.70 34.56 -39.64
C PRO A 218 -15.97 35.94 -39.72
N LEU A 219 -14.90 36.11 -38.91
CA LEU A 219 -13.77 37.07 -39.00
C LEU A 219 -13.96 38.51 -38.45
N ASP A 220 -12.92 39.26 -38.03
CA ASP A 220 -11.63 38.90 -37.35
C ASP A 220 -10.94 40.16 -36.76
N GLU A 221 -9.76 39.99 -36.15
CA GLU A 221 -8.86 40.99 -35.54
C GLU A 221 -8.35 42.12 -36.46
N SER A 222 -8.09 43.31 -35.89
CA SER A 222 -6.71 43.86 -35.70
C SER A 222 -6.68 45.36 -35.33
N ALA A 223 -6.10 45.70 -34.16
CA ALA A 223 -5.81 47.10 -33.75
C ALA A 223 -4.80 47.22 -32.57
N ALA A 224 -3.84 46.30 -32.46
CA ALA A 224 -2.98 46.16 -31.27
C ALA A 224 -1.71 47.05 -31.28
N GLN A 225 -1.83 48.37 -31.56
CA GLN A 225 -0.64 49.24 -31.69
C GLN A 225 -0.77 50.71 -31.24
N ASP A 226 -1.85 51.11 -30.55
CA ASP A 226 -2.06 52.52 -30.12
C ASP A 226 -1.89 52.78 -28.60
N CYS A 227 -2.01 51.76 -27.73
CA CYS A 227 -2.21 51.93 -26.28
C CYS A 227 -1.07 52.65 -25.53
N ASP A 228 0.18 52.21 -25.68
CA ASP A 228 1.34 52.69 -24.90
C ASP A 228 1.56 54.21 -25.02
N SER A 229 1.16 54.79 -26.16
CA SER A 229 1.29 56.23 -26.45
C SER A 229 0.18 57.10 -25.82
N ALA A 230 -0.92 56.48 -25.37
CA ALA A 230 -2.02 57.13 -24.68
C ALA A 230 -1.81 57.12 -23.16
N GLU A 231 -1.39 55.98 -22.61
CA GLU A 231 -1.22 55.79 -21.18
C GLU A 231 -0.12 56.70 -20.59
N THR A 232 1.03 56.78 -21.26
CA THR A 232 2.12 57.70 -20.91
C THR A 232 1.73 59.18 -20.94
N ARG A 233 0.80 59.57 -21.82
CA ARG A 233 0.27 60.95 -21.89
C ARG A 233 -0.74 61.25 -20.78
N LEU A 234 -1.59 60.28 -20.43
CA LEU A 234 -2.54 60.40 -19.32
C LEU A 234 -1.80 60.48 -17.99
N GLN A 235 -0.77 59.65 -17.78
CA GLN A 235 0.08 59.69 -16.59
C GLN A 235 0.67 61.09 -16.39
N ALA A 236 1.31 61.65 -17.42
CA ALA A 236 1.94 62.98 -17.36
C ALA A 236 0.94 64.13 -17.13
N LEU A 237 -0.30 64.03 -17.63
CA LEU A 237 -1.35 65.01 -17.38
C LEU A 237 -1.91 64.91 -15.95
N LEU A 238 -2.05 63.70 -15.41
CA LEU A 238 -2.40 63.50 -13.99
C LEU A 238 -1.33 64.12 -13.09
N ASP A 239 -0.06 63.85 -13.42
CA ASP A 239 1.13 64.36 -12.74
C ASP A 239 1.26 65.90 -12.82
N ALA A 240 0.80 66.52 -13.90
CA ALA A 240 0.73 67.98 -14.00
C ALA A 240 -0.40 68.54 -13.12
N LYS A 241 -1.58 67.92 -13.13
CA LYS A 241 -2.75 68.40 -12.37
C LYS A 241 -2.65 68.17 -10.87
N THR A 242 -1.97 67.12 -10.42
CA THR A 242 -1.66 66.93 -9.00
C THR A 242 -0.67 67.98 -8.49
N ARG A 243 0.34 68.35 -9.28
CA ARG A 243 1.27 69.45 -8.93
C ARG A 243 0.57 70.81 -8.90
N GLU A 244 -0.27 71.13 -9.89
CA GLU A 244 -1.13 72.33 -9.85
C GLU A 244 -2.01 72.36 -8.59
N ALA A 245 -2.65 71.25 -8.23
CA ALA A 245 -3.48 71.15 -7.04
C ALA A 245 -2.66 71.36 -5.74
N GLN A 246 -1.46 70.78 -5.64
CA GLN A 246 -0.55 70.97 -4.51
C GLN A 246 -0.04 72.41 -4.41
N GLU A 247 0.21 73.10 -5.53
CA GLU A 247 0.52 74.54 -5.53
C GLU A 247 -0.66 75.38 -5.03
N TRP A 248 -1.89 75.09 -5.47
CA TRP A 248 -3.08 75.79 -5.01
C TRP A 248 -3.37 75.52 -3.53
N GLU A 249 -3.20 74.30 -3.05
CA GLU A 249 -3.35 73.95 -1.62
C GLU A 249 -2.28 74.64 -0.76
N SER A 250 -1.04 74.72 -1.25
CA SER A 250 0.05 75.45 -0.59
C SER A 250 -0.20 76.95 -0.55
N ARG A 251 -0.75 77.54 -1.62
CA ARG A 251 -1.16 78.96 -1.67
C ARG A 251 -2.35 79.25 -0.75
N MET A 252 -3.32 78.35 -0.66
CA MET A 252 -4.43 78.45 0.30
C MET A 252 -3.92 78.44 1.74
N LYS A 253 -3.07 77.46 2.11
CA LYS A 253 -2.46 77.39 3.44
C LYS A 253 -1.66 78.65 3.78
N ALA A 254 -0.86 79.16 2.83
CA ALA A 254 -0.13 80.43 3.02
C ALA A 254 -1.06 81.64 3.21
N ALA A 255 -2.19 81.70 2.49
CA ALA A 255 -3.17 82.77 2.62
C ALA A 255 -3.99 82.70 3.93
N ASP A 256 -4.29 81.49 4.42
CA ASP A 256 -4.95 81.30 5.71
C ASP A 256 -3.99 81.55 6.89
N ASP A 257 -2.71 81.20 6.76
CA ASP A 257 -1.62 81.62 7.67
C ASP A 257 -1.51 83.15 7.76
N GLU A 258 -1.50 83.85 6.61
CA GLU A 258 -1.46 85.31 6.54
C GLU A 258 -2.73 85.92 7.17
N ARG A 259 -3.90 85.34 6.93
CA ARG A 259 -5.15 85.73 7.61
C ARG A 259 -5.08 85.55 9.12
N GLN A 260 -4.55 84.42 9.61
CA GLN A 260 -4.39 84.21 11.06
C GLN A 260 -3.41 85.23 11.67
N ARG A 261 -2.30 85.55 10.99
CA ARG A 261 -1.37 86.61 11.41
C ARG A 261 -2.03 87.98 11.45
N LEU A 262 -2.90 88.31 10.48
CA LEU A 262 -3.68 89.56 10.46
C LEU A 262 -4.72 89.60 11.59
N ILE A 263 -5.43 88.50 11.85
CA ILE A 263 -6.40 88.40 12.95
C ILE A 263 -5.70 88.55 14.32
N SER A 264 -4.51 87.95 14.50
CA SER A 264 -3.72 88.14 15.72
C SER A 264 -3.30 89.60 15.90
N ARG A 265 -2.78 90.24 14.85
CA ARG A 265 -2.44 91.68 14.86
C ARG A 265 -3.65 92.60 15.10
N GLN A 266 -4.85 92.22 14.63
CA GLN A 266 -6.08 92.95 14.95
C GLN A 266 -6.43 92.83 16.43
N LYS A 267 -6.35 91.63 17.02
CA LYS A 267 -6.58 91.42 18.47
C LYS A 267 -5.54 92.15 19.33
N GLU A 268 -4.28 92.17 18.92
CA GLU A 268 -3.21 92.96 19.56
C GLU A 268 -3.52 94.46 19.51
N MET A 269 -3.98 94.98 18.36
CA MET A 269 -4.42 96.36 18.22
C MET A 269 -5.67 96.69 19.06
N GLU A 270 -6.64 95.79 19.13
CA GLU A 270 -7.85 95.94 19.95
C GLU A 270 -7.52 95.95 21.45
N ALA A 271 -6.63 95.06 21.91
CA ALA A 271 -6.13 95.05 23.28
C ALA A 271 -5.39 96.36 23.62
N LEU A 272 -4.47 96.81 22.75
CA LEU A 272 -3.75 98.08 22.95
C LEU A 272 -4.66 99.31 22.93
N LEU A 273 -5.79 99.27 22.20
CA LEU A 273 -6.81 100.32 22.24
C LEU A 273 -7.60 100.29 23.55
N ALA A 274 -8.00 99.11 24.03
CA ALA A 274 -8.67 98.93 25.31
C ALA A 274 -7.78 99.37 26.49
N ASP A 275 -6.50 98.98 26.50
CA ASP A 275 -5.50 99.42 27.49
C ASP A 275 -5.33 100.94 27.46
N ARG A 276 -5.27 101.55 26.27
CA ARG A 276 -5.19 103.01 26.13
C ARG A 276 -6.44 103.73 26.63
N GLU A 277 -7.60 103.10 26.58
CA GLU A 277 -8.86 103.68 27.09
C GLU A 277 -9.00 103.48 28.61
N ALA A 278 -8.57 102.33 29.15
CA ALA A 278 -8.45 102.10 30.59
C ALA A 278 -7.43 103.03 31.25
N LEU A 279 -6.29 103.30 30.60
CA LEU A 279 -5.31 104.28 31.07
C LEU A 279 -5.85 105.71 31.03
N LYS A 280 -6.71 106.05 30.07
CA LYS A 280 -7.36 107.37 30.01
C LYS A 280 -8.40 107.57 31.11
N SER A 281 -9.26 106.58 31.36
CA SER A 281 -10.24 106.68 32.45
C SER A 281 -9.55 106.73 33.81
N ALA A 282 -8.53 105.90 34.03
CA ALA A 282 -7.71 105.95 35.24
C ALA A 282 -7.02 107.32 35.43
N LEU A 283 -6.50 107.93 34.35
CA LEU A 283 -5.93 109.29 34.43
C LEU A 283 -6.98 110.34 34.81
N GLN A 284 -8.16 110.31 34.18
CA GLN A 284 -9.26 111.23 34.47
C GLN A 284 -9.77 111.09 35.91
N GLU A 285 -9.86 109.87 36.44
CA GLU A 285 -10.18 109.65 37.86
C GLU A 285 -9.13 110.23 38.79
N LYS A 286 -7.84 110.08 38.45
CA LYS A 286 -6.75 110.68 39.25
C LYS A 286 -6.77 112.21 39.19
N GLU A 287 -7.00 112.81 38.02
CA GLU A 287 -7.19 114.26 37.87
C GLU A 287 -8.37 114.76 38.71
N LEU A 288 -9.54 114.12 38.60
CA LEU A 288 -10.74 114.45 39.39
C LEU A 288 -10.54 114.24 40.91
N SER A 289 -9.69 113.30 41.33
CA SER A 289 -9.33 113.11 42.74
C SER A 289 -8.38 114.21 43.23
N ALA A 290 -7.40 114.60 42.41
CA ALA A 290 -6.45 115.66 42.73
C ALA A 290 -7.12 117.04 42.79
N GLU A 291 -8.12 117.30 41.94
CA GLU A 291 -8.91 118.54 42.04
C GLU A 291 -9.74 118.60 43.33
N ARG A 292 -10.33 117.49 43.79
CA ARG A 292 -11.06 117.45 45.07
C ARG A 292 -10.12 117.79 46.22
N MET A 293 -9.00 117.07 46.32
CA MET A 293 -7.95 117.33 47.31
C MET A 293 -7.45 118.79 47.31
N ARG A 294 -7.36 119.44 46.14
CA ARG A 294 -7.03 120.88 46.05
C ARG A 294 -8.14 121.78 46.60
N ARG A 295 -9.42 121.51 46.27
CA ARG A 295 -10.57 122.27 46.79
C ARG A 295 -10.69 122.13 48.31
N ASP A 296 -10.42 120.95 48.84
CA ASP A 296 -10.45 120.65 50.27
C ASP A 296 -9.28 121.33 51.02
N TYR A 297 -8.07 121.30 50.44
CA TYR A 297 -6.90 122.03 50.96
C TYR A 297 -7.13 123.55 50.99
N ASP A 298 -7.70 124.12 49.92
CA ASP A 298 -8.09 125.54 49.86
C ASP A 298 -9.22 125.87 50.86
N HIS A 299 -10.11 124.93 51.20
CA HIS A 299 -11.11 125.11 52.25
C HIS A 299 -10.44 125.25 53.62
N LEU A 300 -9.61 124.26 53.98
CA LEU A 300 -8.87 124.23 55.25
C LEU A 300 -7.96 125.45 55.45
N LEU A 301 -7.38 125.99 54.37
CA LEU A 301 -6.59 127.23 54.40
C LEU A 301 -7.43 128.48 54.73
N ARG A 302 -8.67 128.57 54.23
CA ARG A 302 -9.59 129.68 54.57
C ARG A 302 -10.12 129.55 56.00
N GLU A 303 -10.37 128.33 56.45
CA GLU A 303 -10.91 128.01 57.76
C GLU A 303 -9.90 128.26 58.89
N ASN A 304 -8.65 127.80 58.74
CA ASN A 304 -7.56 128.12 59.67
C ASN A 304 -7.34 129.65 59.80
N ARG A 305 -7.51 130.40 58.70
CA ARG A 305 -7.38 131.87 58.71
C ARG A 305 -8.48 132.54 59.53
N ARG A 306 -9.73 132.07 59.45
CA ARG A 306 -10.83 132.52 60.33
C ARG A 306 -10.56 132.19 61.79
N LEU A 307 -10.23 130.93 62.10
CA LEU A 307 -10.04 130.48 63.47
C LEU A 307 -8.89 131.22 64.17
N GLY A 308 -7.80 131.54 63.45
CA GLY A 308 -6.72 132.39 63.97
C GLY A 308 -7.17 133.82 64.32
N GLU A 309 -8.05 134.43 63.52
CA GLU A 309 -8.60 135.78 63.76
C GLU A 309 -9.67 135.82 64.86
N GLU A 310 -10.26 134.68 65.22
CA GLU A 310 -11.26 134.52 66.29
C GLU A 310 -10.60 134.23 67.64
N VAL A 311 -9.61 133.34 67.69
CA VAL A 311 -8.82 133.03 68.91
C VAL A 311 -8.09 134.27 69.44
N GLY A 312 -7.56 135.11 68.55
CA GLY A 312 -6.83 136.34 68.92
C GLY A 312 -7.64 137.43 69.63
N ARG A 313 -8.97 137.28 69.82
CA ARG A 313 -9.85 138.33 70.36
C ARG A 313 -10.49 138.01 71.72
N ARG A 314 -10.19 136.86 72.35
CA ARG A 314 -10.92 136.38 73.55
C ARG A 314 -10.06 135.81 74.68
N ALA A 315 -9.06 136.56 75.13
CA ALA A 315 -8.44 136.38 76.45
C ALA A 315 -7.80 137.69 76.96
N PRO A 316 -7.59 137.89 78.28
CA PRO A 316 -8.09 137.13 79.43
C PRO A 316 -8.81 137.99 80.49
N HIS A 317 -9.96 137.54 81.01
CA HIS A 317 -10.56 138.05 82.28
C HIS A 317 -11.46 136.99 82.97
N SER A 318 -11.07 135.71 82.92
CA SER A 318 -11.71 134.61 83.67
C SER A 318 -10.80 133.37 83.74
N ALA A 319 -9.61 133.52 84.33
CA ALA A 319 -8.58 132.47 84.31
C ALA A 319 -8.73 131.43 85.43
N GLU A 320 -9.14 131.84 86.63
CA GLU A 320 -9.05 130.99 87.83
C GLU A 320 -10.27 130.08 88.03
N GLU A 321 -11.49 130.54 87.68
CA GLU A 321 -12.65 129.64 87.67
C GLU A 321 -12.60 128.62 86.52
N ALA A 322 -11.85 128.90 85.45
CA ALA A 322 -11.64 127.96 84.36
C ALA A 322 -10.80 126.77 84.84
N LEU A 323 -9.76 127.01 85.63
CA LEU A 323 -8.86 125.97 86.13
C LEU A 323 -9.58 124.92 86.98
N ARG A 324 -10.50 125.33 87.86
CA ARG A 324 -11.23 124.39 88.73
C ARG A 324 -12.23 123.52 87.97
N ARG A 325 -12.94 124.11 87.01
CA ARG A 325 -13.80 123.35 86.07
C ARG A 325 -12.95 122.43 85.17
N MET A 326 -11.72 122.83 84.85
CA MET A 326 -10.77 122.02 84.10
C MET A 326 -10.23 120.83 84.92
N GLU A 327 -9.97 120.98 86.23
CA GLU A 327 -9.64 119.84 87.09
C GLU A 327 -10.78 118.82 87.17
N GLU A 328 -12.03 119.28 87.28
CA GLU A 328 -13.20 118.39 87.34
C GLU A 328 -13.45 117.68 86.01
N THR A 329 -13.26 118.37 84.86
CA THR A 329 -13.32 117.71 83.55
C THR A 329 -12.11 116.83 83.28
N VAL A 330 -10.91 117.15 83.77
CA VAL A 330 -9.75 116.24 83.72
C VAL A 330 -10.03 114.97 84.51
N ARG A 331 -10.52 115.06 85.76
CA ARG A 331 -10.90 113.87 86.55
C ARG A 331 -12.06 113.07 85.92
N ALA A 332 -12.97 113.74 85.22
CA ALA A 332 -14.00 113.04 84.42
C ALA A 332 -13.38 112.32 83.21
N LYS A 333 -12.47 112.98 82.47
CA LYS A 333 -11.78 112.41 81.32
C LYS A 333 -10.78 111.31 81.71
N GLU A 334 -10.16 111.38 82.87
CA GLU A 334 -9.35 110.29 83.45
C GLU A 334 -10.21 109.05 83.68
N ARG A 335 -11.41 109.20 84.28
CA ARG A 335 -12.35 108.08 84.44
C ARG A 335 -12.83 107.53 83.11
N GLU A 336 -13.27 108.39 82.19
CA GLU A 336 -13.64 107.99 80.83
C GLU A 336 -12.50 107.25 80.14
N LEU A 337 -11.24 107.70 80.28
CA LEU A 337 -10.06 107.05 79.73
C LEU A 337 -9.77 105.70 80.41
N THR A 338 -9.97 105.55 81.72
CA THR A 338 -9.84 104.25 82.38
C THR A 338 -10.95 103.28 81.99
N GLU A 339 -12.19 103.76 81.81
CA GLU A 339 -13.27 102.93 81.28
C GLU A 339 -13.06 102.58 79.80
N TRP A 340 -12.51 103.48 78.99
CA TRP A 340 -12.13 103.20 77.61
C TRP A 340 -10.96 102.22 77.51
N ARG A 341 -9.97 102.30 78.40
CA ARG A 341 -8.89 101.30 78.52
C ARG A 341 -9.44 99.95 78.93
N ALA A 342 -10.23 99.87 80.01
CA ALA A 342 -10.85 98.61 80.43
C ALA A 342 -11.72 98.01 79.33
N ARG A 343 -12.56 98.80 78.63
CA ARG A 343 -13.35 98.33 77.48
C ARG A 343 -12.49 97.91 76.29
N ALA A 344 -11.36 98.58 76.04
CA ALA A 344 -10.42 98.18 74.99
C ALA A 344 -9.73 96.86 75.34
N GLU A 345 -9.18 96.75 76.55
CA GLU A 345 -8.55 95.55 77.12
C GLU A 345 -9.52 94.37 77.15
N ASP A 346 -10.76 94.55 77.62
CA ASP A 346 -11.83 93.53 77.55
C ASP A 346 -12.14 93.14 76.10
N SER A 347 -12.22 94.10 75.17
CA SER A 347 -12.47 93.81 73.75
C SER A 347 -11.31 93.11 73.05
N GLU A 348 -10.07 93.37 73.46
CA GLU A 348 -8.87 92.67 72.99
C GLU A 348 -8.81 91.26 73.59
N VAL A 349 -9.14 91.08 74.86
CA VAL A 349 -9.25 89.77 75.51
C VAL A 349 -10.35 88.92 74.85
N GLU A 350 -11.53 89.48 74.58
CA GLU A 350 -12.59 88.77 73.85
C GLU A 350 -12.23 88.50 72.39
N ARG A 351 -11.54 89.42 71.70
CA ARG A 351 -11.01 89.15 70.36
C ARG A 351 -10.00 88.00 70.37
N MET A 352 -9.05 87.99 71.32
CA MET A 352 -8.08 86.91 71.49
C MET A 352 -8.75 85.60 71.88
N ARG A 353 -9.82 85.62 72.71
CA ARG A 353 -10.63 84.43 73.02
C ARG A 353 -11.34 83.90 71.79
N ALA A 354 -11.95 84.76 70.97
CA ALA A 354 -12.60 84.37 69.72
C ALA A 354 -11.60 83.82 68.69
N GLU A 355 -10.42 84.43 68.56
CA GLU A 355 -9.34 83.94 67.70
C GLU A 355 -8.78 82.59 68.18
N LEU A 356 -8.60 82.41 69.49
CA LEU A 356 -8.20 81.12 70.09
C LEU A 356 -9.27 80.03 69.94
N SER A 357 -10.56 80.35 70.09
CA SER A 357 -11.65 79.40 69.85
C SER A 357 -11.70 79.00 68.38
N ARG A 358 -11.66 79.97 67.45
CA ARG A 358 -11.61 79.72 66.01
C ARG A 358 -10.39 78.88 65.60
N LEU A 359 -9.22 79.12 66.21
CA LEU A 359 -8.01 78.31 65.94
C LEU A 359 -8.14 76.89 66.48
N LYS A 360 -8.76 76.69 67.65
CA LYS A 360 -9.07 75.35 68.20
C LYS A 360 -10.08 74.61 67.34
N GLU A 361 -11.18 75.28 66.95
CA GLU A 361 -12.19 74.74 66.03
C GLU A 361 -11.55 74.36 64.69
N HIS A 362 -10.68 75.22 64.13
CA HIS A 362 -9.98 74.92 62.89
C HIS A 362 -9.01 73.74 63.01
N LEU A 363 -8.26 73.65 64.12
CA LEU A 363 -7.36 72.52 64.40
C LEU A 363 -8.15 71.23 64.57
N VAL A 364 -9.25 71.24 65.32
CA VAL A 364 -10.16 70.08 65.48
C VAL A 364 -10.71 69.66 64.11
N CYS A 365 -11.21 70.58 63.28
CA CYS A 365 -11.67 70.22 61.94
C CYS A 365 -10.54 69.70 61.02
N ILE A 366 -9.29 70.13 61.22
CA ILE A 366 -8.12 69.56 60.51
C ILE A 366 -7.82 68.13 61.01
N GLU A 367 -7.86 67.89 62.32
CA GLU A 367 -7.66 66.56 62.92
C GLU A 367 -8.80 65.59 62.57
N GLU A 368 -10.06 66.06 62.56
CA GLU A 368 -11.24 65.34 62.08
C GLU A 368 -11.12 65.00 60.59
N ASN A 369 -10.64 65.92 59.75
CA ASN A 369 -10.40 65.65 58.34
C ASN A 369 -9.27 64.64 58.13
N TYR A 370 -8.12 64.80 58.81
CA TYR A 370 -7.00 63.84 58.68
C TYR A 370 -7.34 62.46 59.23
N THR A 371 -8.14 62.35 60.29
CA THR A 371 -8.61 61.05 60.80
C THR A 371 -9.63 60.40 59.85
N GLN A 372 -10.54 61.16 59.24
CA GLN A 372 -11.42 60.68 58.17
C GLN A 372 -10.63 60.22 56.92
N GLU A 373 -9.63 61.00 56.49
CA GLU A 373 -8.74 60.62 55.38
C GLU A 373 -7.97 59.33 55.69
N LEU A 374 -7.41 59.20 56.90
CA LEU A 374 -6.70 58.01 57.36
C LEU A 374 -7.61 56.77 57.42
N VAL A 375 -8.84 56.90 57.92
CA VAL A 375 -9.84 55.83 57.91
C VAL A 375 -10.19 55.44 56.46
N SER A 376 -10.48 56.41 55.59
CA SER A 376 -10.77 56.13 54.17
C SER A 376 -9.59 55.45 53.45
N ALA A 377 -8.36 55.74 53.86
CA ALA A 377 -7.15 55.11 53.32
C ALA A 377 -7.01 53.67 53.84
N ALA A 378 -7.29 53.44 55.12
CA ALA A 378 -7.32 52.10 55.73
C ALA A 378 -8.40 51.22 55.09
N GLU A 379 -9.62 51.74 54.89
CA GLU A 379 -10.72 51.03 54.21
C GLU A 379 -10.37 50.66 52.76
N ARG A 380 -9.76 51.59 52.00
CA ARG A 380 -9.25 51.32 50.64
C ARG A 380 -8.17 50.24 50.63
N VAL A 381 -7.21 50.29 51.56
CA VAL A 381 -6.17 49.27 51.71
C VAL A 381 -6.79 47.92 52.10
N GLU A 382 -7.84 47.89 52.91
CA GLU A 382 -8.53 46.65 53.27
C GLU A 382 -9.37 46.08 52.10
N SER A 383 -10.02 46.92 51.29
CA SER A 383 -10.68 46.48 50.04
C SER A 383 -9.67 45.85 49.09
N LEU A 384 -8.57 46.53 48.81
CA LEU A 384 -7.51 46.02 47.94
C LEU A 384 -6.90 44.72 48.48
N ARG A 385 -6.76 44.56 49.81
CA ARG A 385 -6.34 43.28 50.43
C ARG A 385 -7.37 42.17 50.24
N ARG A 386 -8.68 42.46 50.33
CA ARG A 386 -9.75 41.48 50.05
C ARG A 386 -9.75 41.08 48.57
N GLU A 387 -9.57 42.03 47.66
CA GLU A 387 -9.49 41.80 46.21
C GLU A 387 -8.26 40.97 45.83
N VAL A 388 -7.08 41.30 46.38
CA VAL A 388 -5.85 40.49 46.21
C VAL A 388 -6.06 39.08 46.75
N ALA A 389 -6.57 38.92 47.97
CA ALA A 389 -6.81 37.59 48.55
C ALA A 389 -7.88 36.77 47.78
N ALA A 390 -8.84 37.43 47.15
CA ALA A 390 -9.79 36.76 46.25
C ALA A 390 -9.13 36.33 44.93
N GLY A 391 -8.29 37.19 44.35
CA GLY A 391 -7.50 36.87 43.16
C GLY A 391 -6.45 35.78 43.38
N GLU A 392 -5.87 35.70 44.58
CA GLU A 392 -4.95 34.62 44.98
C GLU A 392 -5.69 33.27 45.08
N ARG A 393 -6.83 33.22 45.77
CA ARG A 393 -7.68 32.01 45.79
C ARG A 393 -8.11 31.57 44.40
N MET A 394 -8.53 32.51 43.55
CA MET A 394 -8.90 32.20 42.16
C MET A 394 -7.71 31.65 41.36
N ARG A 395 -6.48 32.12 41.62
CA ARG A 395 -5.26 31.54 41.02
C ARG A 395 -4.99 30.12 41.55
N GLU A 396 -5.18 29.85 42.84
CA GLU A 396 -5.06 28.51 43.42
C GLU A 396 -6.12 27.53 42.88
N GLU A 397 -7.36 27.98 42.74
CA GLU A 397 -8.45 27.23 42.10
C GLU A 397 -8.15 26.94 40.62
N LEU A 398 -7.63 27.92 39.87
CA LEU A 398 -7.19 27.72 38.48
C LEU A 398 -6.00 26.76 38.38
N LEU A 399 -4.98 26.90 39.23
CA LEU A 399 -3.80 26.02 39.24
C LEU A 399 -4.18 24.58 39.61
N THR A 400 -5.08 24.37 40.57
CA THR A 400 -5.56 23.03 40.94
C THR A 400 -6.52 22.44 39.90
N ALA A 401 -7.29 23.27 39.18
CA ALA A 401 -8.06 22.82 38.01
C ALA A 401 -7.15 22.43 36.83
N ASP A 402 -6.05 23.16 36.61
CA ASP A 402 -5.09 22.88 35.54
C ASP A 402 -4.29 21.61 35.85
N GLN A 403 -3.82 21.42 37.09
CA GLN A 403 -3.21 20.16 37.56
C GLN A 403 -4.13 18.95 37.33
N ARG A 404 -5.44 19.07 37.61
CA ARG A 404 -6.42 18.00 37.35
C ARG A 404 -6.55 17.67 35.87
N ARG A 405 -6.55 18.68 34.99
CA ARG A 405 -6.54 18.48 33.53
C ARG A 405 -5.24 17.85 33.05
N ASP A 406 -4.11 18.22 33.65
CA ASP A 406 -2.82 17.65 33.32
C ASP A 406 -2.77 16.16 33.70
N ASP A 407 -3.29 15.79 34.87
CA ASP A 407 -3.43 14.39 35.29
C ASP A 407 -4.48 13.60 34.48
N GLU A 408 -5.60 14.22 34.10
CA GLU A 408 -6.58 13.62 33.19
C GLU A 408 -5.99 13.37 31.79
N THR A 409 -5.27 14.33 31.22
CA THR A 409 -4.60 14.13 29.92
C THR A 409 -3.44 13.15 29.99
N ARG A 410 -2.74 13.03 31.13
CA ARG A 410 -1.78 11.94 31.37
C ARG A 410 -2.48 10.57 31.41
N ALA A 411 -3.59 10.43 32.13
CA ALA A 411 -4.37 9.20 32.16
C ALA A 411 -4.83 8.78 30.75
N LEU A 412 -5.47 9.69 30.01
CA LEU A 412 -5.92 9.46 28.63
C LEU A 412 -4.77 9.12 27.66
N ARG A 413 -3.56 9.68 27.87
CA ARG A 413 -2.35 9.27 27.11
C ARG A 413 -1.97 7.82 27.43
N THR A 414 -1.93 7.42 28.70
CA THR A 414 -1.59 6.03 29.07
C THR A 414 -2.64 5.03 28.59
N GLU A 415 -3.93 5.37 28.62
CA GLU A 415 -5.01 4.52 28.06
C GLU A 415 -4.86 4.37 26.54
N ARG A 416 -4.60 5.47 25.83
CA ARG A 416 -4.31 5.47 24.38
C ARG A 416 -3.09 4.61 24.04
N GLU A 417 -2.06 4.62 24.87
CA GLU A 417 -0.86 3.80 24.71
C GLU A 417 -1.15 2.31 24.98
N MET A 418 -1.91 1.98 26.02
CA MET A 418 -2.37 0.61 26.27
C MET A 418 -3.25 0.07 25.13
N ALA A 419 -4.18 0.88 24.63
CA ALA A 419 -5.03 0.53 23.49
C ALA A 419 -4.22 0.30 22.20
N ARG A 420 -3.21 1.15 21.93
CA ARG A 420 -2.27 0.97 20.81
C ARG A 420 -1.45 -0.31 20.95
N ASN A 421 -0.98 -0.63 22.16
CA ASN A 421 -0.18 -1.83 22.40
C ASN A 421 -1.02 -3.11 22.23
N GLU A 422 -2.29 -3.14 22.66
CA GLU A 422 -3.15 -4.29 22.36
C GLU A 422 -3.55 -4.35 20.88
N ALA A 423 -3.76 -3.21 20.21
CA ALA A 423 -3.99 -3.18 18.76
C ALA A 423 -2.82 -3.78 17.97
N SER A 424 -1.58 -3.35 18.26
CA SER A 424 -0.36 -3.94 17.68
C SER A 424 -0.25 -5.44 18.01
N ARG A 425 -0.56 -5.86 19.24
CA ARG A 425 -0.58 -7.28 19.62
C ARG A 425 -1.69 -8.09 18.95
N LEU A 426 -2.76 -7.45 18.46
CA LEU A 426 -3.80 -8.08 17.65
C LEU A 426 -3.39 -8.15 16.18
N GLU A 427 -2.73 -7.11 15.64
CA GLU A 427 -2.12 -7.10 14.32
C GLU A 427 -1.06 -8.21 14.18
N ASP A 428 -0.18 -8.38 15.16
CA ASP A 428 0.80 -9.48 15.22
C ASP A 428 0.12 -10.86 15.14
N LYS A 429 -0.97 -11.07 15.90
CA LYS A 429 -1.75 -12.31 15.86
C LYS A 429 -2.40 -12.51 14.48
N VAL A 430 -2.94 -11.47 13.87
CA VAL A 430 -3.52 -11.52 12.52
C VAL A 430 -2.45 -11.87 11.47
N GLN A 431 -1.24 -11.31 11.57
CA GLN A 431 -0.11 -11.66 10.71
C GLN A 431 0.32 -13.12 10.92
N GLN A 432 0.44 -13.59 12.16
CA GLN A 432 0.76 -14.99 12.50
C GLN A 432 -0.30 -15.95 11.96
N TYR A 433 -1.59 -15.64 12.13
CA TYR A 433 -2.67 -16.45 11.60
C TYR A 433 -2.69 -16.43 10.06
N SER A 434 -2.49 -15.29 9.42
CA SER A 434 -2.37 -15.16 7.95
C SER A 434 -1.23 -16.03 7.40
N ALA A 435 -0.04 -15.96 8.01
CA ALA A 435 1.09 -16.82 7.66
C ALA A 435 0.78 -18.31 7.89
N SER A 436 0.09 -18.67 8.98
CA SER A 436 -0.33 -20.06 9.24
C SER A 436 -1.33 -20.57 8.21
N VAL A 437 -2.28 -19.74 7.77
CA VAL A 437 -3.26 -20.06 6.72
C VAL A 437 -2.57 -20.22 5.38
N SER A 438 -1.63 -19.34 5.02
CA SER A 438 -0.84 -19.46 3.79
C SER A 438 0.00 -20.76 3.77
N ASN A 439 0.67 -21.09 4.88
CA ASN A 439 1.39 -22.35 5.02
C ASN A 439 0.47 -23.58 4.89
N LEU A 440 -0.72 -23.54 5.50
CA LEU A 440 -1.71 -24.62 5.37
C LEU A 440 -2.28 -24.72 3.95
N GLN A 441 -2.50 -23.60 3.25
CA GLN A 441 -2.89 -23.59 1.84
C GLN A 441 -1.82 -24.25 0.97
N LEU A 442 -0.54 -23.90 1.13
CA LEU A 442 0.57 -24.52 0.39
C LEU A 442 0.67 -26.03 0.66
N VAL A 443 0.44 -26.48 1.90
CA VAL A 443 0.38 -27.92 2.25
C VAL A 443 -0.83 -28.61 1.61
N VAL A 444 -2.00 -27.99 1.61
CA VAL A 444 -3.22 -28.52 0.97
C VAL A 444 -3.02 -28.62 -0.54
N GLU A 445 -2.50 -27.60 -1.20
CA GLU A 445 -2.20 -27.65 -2.64
C GLU A 445 -1.12 -28.71 -2.95
N HIS A 446 -0.11 -28.88 -2.09
CA HIS A 446 0.90 -29.92 -2.27
C HIS A 446 0.26 -31.32 -2.21
N ILE A 447 -0.59 -31.57 -1.20
CA ILE A 447 -1.33 -32.84 -1.05
C ILE A 447 -2.29 -33.06 -2.24
N GLN A 448 -2.96 -32.01 -2.73
CA GLN A 448 -3.81 -32.09 -3.93
C GLN A 448 -3.00 -32.47 -5.17
N ARG A 449 -1.92 -31.75 -5.48
CA ARG A 449 -1.01 -32.06 -6.60
C ARG A 449 -0.43 -33.47 -6.50
N GLU A 450 -0.08 -33.91 -5.29
CA GLU A 450 0.47 -35.24 -5.05
C GLU A 450 -0.58 -36.35 -5.22
N ASN A 451 -1.82 -36.11 -4.78
CA ASN A 451 -2.95 -37.01 -4.98
C ASN A 451 -3.39 -37.08 -6.45
N GLU A 452 -3.41 -35.95 -7.18
CA GLU A 452 -3.63 -35.97 -8.63
C GLU A 452 -2.55 -36.79 -9.35
N ARG A 453 -1.28 -36.64 -8.97
CA ARG A 453 -0.18 -37.46 -9.51
C ARG A 453 -0.41 -38.95 -9.21
N LYS A 454 -0.72 -39.30 -7.96
CA LYS A 454 -1.05 -40.68 -7.56
C LYS A 454 -2.24 -41.25 -8.35
N ALA A 455 -3.27 -40.44 -8.60
CA ALA A 455 -4.43 -40.82 -9.40
C ALA A 455 -4.06 -41.07 -10.86
N ARG A 456 -3.35 -40.14 -11.52
CA ARG A 456 -2.85 -40.29 -12.90
C ARG A 456 -1.94 -41.51 -13.06
N GLU A 457 -1.09 -41.79 -12.07
CA GLU A 457 -0.26 -43.01 -12.07
C GLU A 457 -1.11 -44.28 -11.89
N ALA A 458 -2.17 -44.26 -11.07
CA ALA A 458 -3.07 -45.40 -10.89
C ALA A 458 -3.93 -45.67 -12.13
N GLU A 459 -4.44 -44.61 -12.75
CA GLU A 459 -5.14 -44.63 -14.04
C GLU A 459 -4.24 -45.24 -15.13
N ARG A 460 -3.01 -44.75 -15.30
CA ARG A 460 -2.05 -45.30 -16.27
C ARG A 460 -1.74 -46.79 -16.02
N ARG A 461 -1.60 -47.22 -14.75
CA ARG A 461 -1.43 -48.65 -14.40
C ARG A 461 -2.66 -49.48 -14.76
N ALA A 462 -3.86 -48.92 -14.62
CA ALA A 462 -5.11 -49.59 -15.01
C ALA A 462 -5.25 -49.68 -16.54
N GLU A 463 -4.86 -48.63 -17.28
CA GLU A 463 -4.78 -48.67 -18.75
C GLU A 463 -3.76 -49.70 -19.25
N GLU A 464 -2.56 -49.74 -18.66
CA GLU A 464 -1.51 -50.73 -18.95
C GLU A 464 -2.02 -52.16 -18.73
N ALA A 465 -2.71 -52.41 -17.61
CA ALA A 465 -3.32 -53.71 -17.30
C ALA A 465 -4.47 -54.07 -18.27
N LEU A 466 -5.36 -53.12 -18.57
CA LEU A 466 -6.46 -53.31 -19.53
C LEU A 466 -5.93 -53.58 -20.94
N ALA A 467 -4.83 -52.93 -21.35
CA ALA A 467 -4.16 -53.19 -22.62
C ALA A 467 -3.50 -54.59 -22.64
N ALA A 468 -2.94 -55.05 -21.51
CA ALA A 468 -2.41 -56.40 -21.39
C ALA A 468 -3.51 -57.48 -21.50
N GLU A 469 -4.65 -57.30 -20.83
CA GLU A 469 -5.79 -58.23 -20.96
C GLU A 469 -6.44 -58.19 -22.35
N ARG A 470 -6.51 -57.03 -22.99
CA ARG A 470 -6.93 -56.91 -24.41
C ARG A 470 -6.00 -57.64 -25.37
N ARG A 471 -4.69 -57.72 -25.08
CA ARG A 471 -3.74 -58.55 -25.85
C ARG A 471 -3.93 -60.04 -25.57
N ARG A 472 -4.01 -60.45 -24.30
CA ARG A 472 -4.26 -61.86 -23.89
C ARG A 472 -5.54 -62.41 -24.51
N THR A 473 -6.63 -61.63 -24.51
CA THR A 473 -7.90 -62.03 -25.12
C THR A 473 -7.84 -62.07 -26.65
N ALA A 474 -7.12 -61.15 -27.31
CA ALA A 474 -6.88 -61.24 -28.76
C ALA A 474 -6.04 -62.48 -29.15
N GLU A 475 -4.95 -62.74 -28.42
CA GLU A 475 -4.09 -63.92 -28.60
C GLU A 475 -4.86 -65.23 -28.37
N ALA A 476 -5.74 -65.28 -27.37
CA ALA A 476 -6.62 -66.41 -27.10
C ALA A 476 -7.68 -66.61 -28.21
N LEU A 477 -8.29 -65.54 -28.73
CA LEU A 477 -9.24 -65.60 -29.85
C LEU A 477 -8.56 -66.04 -31.15
N GLU A 478 -7.32 -65.63 -31.41
CA GLU A 478 -6.53 -66.20 -32.51
C GLU A 478 -6.19 -67.68 -32.26
N GLY A 479 -5.87 -68.05 -31.02
CA GLY A 479 -5.68 -69.45 -30.60
C GLY A 479 -6.90 -70.32 -30.91
N MET A 480 -8.10 -69.85 -30.53
CA MET A 480 -9.37 -70.50 -30.85
C MET A 480 -9.57 -70.62 -32.36
N ARG A 481 -9.42 -69.54 -33.14
CA ARG A 481 -9.56 -69.58 -34.61
C ARG A 481 -8.61 -70.58 -35.28
N ARG A 482 -7.38 -70.70 -34.78
CA ARG A 482 -6.40 -71.70 -35.25
C ARG A 482 -6.80 -73.13 -34.86
N GLN A 483 -7.49 -73.33 -33.75
CA GLN A 483 -8.06 -74.62 -33.34
C GLN A 483 -9.32 -74.97 -34.16
N GLU A 484 -10.24 -74.02 -34.34
CA GLU A 484 -11.43 -74.14 -35.21
C GLU A 484 -11.03 -74.53 -36.64
N ALA A 485 -10.04 -73.85 -37.23
CA ALA A 485 -9.51 -74.18 -38.54
C ALA A 485 -8.95 -75.63 -38.61
N ARG A 486 -8.23 -76.09 -37.58
CA ARG A 486 -7.74 -77.47 -37.49
C ARG A 486 -8.84 -78.50 -37.28
N VAL A 487 -9.93 -78.14 -36.58
CA VAL A 487 -11.10 -79.01 -36.41
C VAL A 487 -11.86 -79.14 -37.72
N LEU A 488 -11.97 -78.06 -38.51
CA LEU A 488 -12.53 -78.09 -39.86
C LEU A 488 -11.65 -78.94 -40.81
N GLU A 489 -10.33 -78.70 -40.84
CA GLU A 489 -9.36 -79.49 -41.61
C GLU A 489 -9.41 -80.99 -41.24
N ALA A 490 -9.51 -81.31 -39.94
CA ALA A 490 -9.65 -82.69 -39.47
C ALA A 490 -11.01 -83.30 -39.82
N ALA A 491 -12.10 -82.52 -39.86
CA ALA A 491 -13.42 -82.98 -40.29
C ALA A 491 -13.48 -83.22 -41.81
N GLU A 492 -12.83 -82.37 -42.62
CA GLU A 492 -12.65 -82.58 -44.06
C GLU A 492 -11.79 -83.83 -44.32
N ALA A 493 -10.68 -84.00 -43.60
CA ALA A 493 -9.84 -85.19 -43.68
C ALA A 493 -10.59 -86.46 -43.25
N LEU A 494 -11.45 -86.39 -42.22
CA LEU A 494 -12.31 -87.50 -41.80
C LEU A 494 -13.38 -87.83 -42.86
N SER A 495 -13.97 -86.84 -43.52
CA SER A 495 -14.90 -87.06 -44.64
C SER A 495 -14.19 -87.62 -45.88
N ALA A 496 -12.95 -87.21 -46.14
CA ALA A 496 -12.12 -87.84 -47.17
C ALA A 496 -11.79 -89.30 -46.81
N ALA A 497 -11.50 -89.59 -45.53
CA ALA A 497 -11.28 -90.94 -45.04
C ALA A 497 -12.55 -91.82 -45.11
N SER A 498 -13.74 -91.29 -44.80
CA SER A 498 -14.99 -92.05 -44.94
C SER A 498 -15.27 -92.40 -46.40
N ARG A 499 -15.14 -91.44 -47.32
CA ARG A 499 -15.26 -91.67 -48.78
C ARG A 499 -14.24 -92.68 -49.30
N LEU A 500 -13.02 -92.69 -48.75
CA LEU A 500 -12.01 -93.69 -49.07
C LEU A 500 -12.36 -95.08 -48.51
N SER A 501 -12.95 -95.16 -47.31
CA SER A 501 -13.50 -96.39 -46.76
C SER A 501 -14.65 -96.91 -47.63
N GLU A 502 -15.66 -96.08 -47.94
CA GLU A 502 -16.77 -96.43 -48.83
C GLU A 502 -16.27 -96.93 -50.21
N SER A 503 -15.21 -96.33 -50.75
CA SER A 503 -14.56 -96.78 -52.00
C SER A 503 -13.75 -98.07 -51.83
N LEU A 504 -13.26 -98.37 -50.62
CA LEU A 504 -12.55 -99.61 -50.28
C LEU A 504 -13.57 -100.74 -50.07
N ASP A 505 -14.60 -100.52 -49.26
CA ASP A 505 -15.71 -101.45 -49.01
C ASP A 505 -16.38 -101.88 -50.33
N ALA A 506 -16.63 -100.93 -51.25
CA ALA A 506 -17.13 -101.23 -52.58
C ALA A 506 -16.15 -102.05 -53.44
N LYS A 507 -14.84 -101.83 -53.31
CA LYS A 507 -13.82 -102.65 -53.98
C LYS A 507 -13.71 -104.04 -53.37
N GLU A 508 -13.77 -104.17 -52.04
CA GLU A 508 -13.78 -105.47 -51.38
C GLU A 508 -15.02 -106.28 -51.77
N ALA A 509 -16.20 -105.66 -51.81
CA ALA A 509 -17.42 -106.30 -52.34
C ALA A 509 -17.25 -106.79 -53.79
N THR A 510 -16.62 -106.01 -54.69
CA THR A 510 -16.33 -106.50 -56.06
C THR A 510 -15.28 -107.61 -56.09
N ILE A 511 -14.27 -107.58 -55.20
CA ILE A 511 -13.28 -108.65 -55.06
C ILE A 511 -13.94 -109.92 -54.52
N GLU A 512 -14.88 -109.83 -53.58
CA GLU A 512 -15.64 -110.98 -53.07
C GLU A 512 -16.58 -111.56 -54.12
N ALA A 513 -17.26 -110.72 -54.91
CA ALA A 513 -18.06 -111.15 -56.05
C ALA A 513 -17.18 -111.90 -57.09
N LEU A 514 -16.04 -111.32 -57.50
CA LEU A 514 -15.10 -111.97 -58.42
C LEU A 514 -14.50 -113.26 -57.84
N ARG A 515 -14.25 -113.34 -56.52
CA ARG A 515 -13.86 -114.59 -55.84
C ARG A 515 -15.00 -115.62 -55.83
N ALA A 516 -16.25 -115.19 -55.70
CA ALA A 516 -17.42 -116.07 -55.77
C ALA A 516 -17.64 -116.61 -57.19
N ASP A 517 -17.47 -115.77 -58.21
CA ASP A 517 -17.51 -116.19 -59.62
C ASP A 517 -16.31 -117.07 -59.99
N GLY A 518 -15.12 -116.78 -59.48
CA GLY A 518 -13.96 -117.69 -59.56
C GLY A 518 -14.30 -119.09 -59.02
N ARG A 519 -14.85 -119.17 -57.81
CA ARG A 519 -15.32 -120.45 -57.22
C ARG A 519 -16.44 -121.12 -58.04
N ARG A 520 -17.35 -120.37 -58.67
CA ARG A 520 -18.37 -120.90 -59.59
C ARG A 520 -17.72 -121.48 -60.85
N HIS A 521 -16.75 -120.80 -61.43
CA HIS A 521 -16.00 -121.28 -62.60
C HIS A 521 -15.13 -122.50 -62.26
N ASP A 522 -14.46 -122.52 -61.11
CA ASP A 522 -13.71 -123.70 -60.64
C ASP A 522 -14.64 -124.91 -60.43
N ALA A 523 -15.82 -124.71 -59.84
CA ALA A 523 -16.82 -125.76 -59.69
C ALA A 523 -17.37 -126.25 -61.03
N LEU A 524 -17.66 -125.34 -61.97
CA LEU A 524 -18.07 -125.68 -63.34
C LEU A 524 -16.99 -126.47 -64.08
N VAL A 525 -15.72 -126.07 -63.93
CA VAL A 525 -14.56 -126.77 -64.53
C VAL A 525 -14.34 -128.14 -63.86
N ALA A 526 -14.57 -128.27 -62.56
CA ALA A 526 -14.54 -129.56 -61.87
C ALA A 526 -15.66 -130.51 -62.36
N ASP A 527 -16.88 -129.99 -62.53
CA ASP A 527 -18.00 -130.77 -63.07
C ASP A 527 -17.78 -131.15 -64.54
N LEU A 528 -17.33 -130.23 -65.39
CA LEU A 528 -16.96 -130.54 -66.78
C LEU A 528 -15.83 -131.58 -66.87
N ARG A 529 -14.84 -131.56 -65.96
CA ARG A 529 -13.81 -132.61 -65.85
C ARG A 529 -14.41 -133.96 -65.44
N ALA A 530 -15.36 -133.97 -64.50
CA ALA A 530 -16.06 -135.20 -64.11
C ALA A 530 -16.95 -135.74 -65.24
N GLN A 531 -17.66 -134.88 -65.97
CA GLN A 531 -18.42 -135.23 -67.17
C GLN A 531 -17.50 -135.81 -68.25
N MET A 532 -16.35 -135.18 -68.54
CA MET A 532 -15.37 -135.72 -69.50
C MET A 532 -14.84 -137.10 -69.07
N ALA A 533 -14.48 -137.29 -67.80
CA ALA A 533 -14.07 -138.60 -67.29
C ALA A 533 -15.17 -139.67 -67.43
N SER A 534 -16.44 -139.29 -67.22
CA SER A 534 -17.59 -140.17 -67.45
C SER A 534 -17.79 -140.50 -68.94
N LEU A 535 -17.53 -139.55 -69.85
CA LEU A 535 -17.65 -139.75 -71.30
C LEU A 535 -16.54 -140.65 -71.86
N VAL A 536 -15.30 -140.51 -71.40
CA VAL A 536 -14.19 -141.41 -71.75
C VAL A 536 -14.54 -142.85 -71.36
N THR A 537 -14.82 -143.09 -70.07
CA THR A 537 -15.17 -144.44 -69.56
C THR A 537 -16.47 -145.02 -70.16
N SER A 538 -17.42 -144.17 -70.58
CA SER A 538 -18.69 -144.58 -71.19
C SER A 538 -18.60 -144.85 -72.71
N SER A 539 -17.58 -144.34 -73.39
CA SER A 539 -17.37 -144.52 -74.84
C SER A 539 -16.44 -145.70 -75.14
N GLU A 540 -15.30 -145.77 -74.48
CA GLU A 540 -14.27 -146.81 -74.58
C GLU A 540 -14.90 -148.23 -74.51
N GLY A 541 -15.56 -148.56 -73.39
CA GLY A 541 -16.20 -149.86 -73.19
C GLY A 541 -17.41 -150.19 -74.08
N LYS A 542 -17.88 -149.25 -74.93
CA LYS A 542 -18.95 -149.48 -75.92
C LYS A 542 -18.38 -149.68 -77.32
N VAL A 543 -17.41 -148.87 -77.72
CA VAL A 543 -16.78 -148.93 -79.04
C VAL A 543 -16.09 -150.29 -79.21
N ASP A 544 -15.27 -150.71 -78.24
CA ASP A 544 -14.55 -151.99 -78.29
C ASP A 544 -15.50 -153.20 -78.42
N LYS A 545 -16.57 -153.24 -77.60
CA LYS A 545 -17.58 -154.30 -77.67
C LYS A 545 -18.26 -154.38 -79.03
N GLN A 546 -18.48 -153.24 -79.69
CA GLN A 546 -19.13 -153.21 -80.99
C GLN A 546 -18.16 -153.56 -82.14
N ILE A 547 -16.89 -153.17 -82.03
CA ILE A 547 -15.80 -153.58 -82.94
C ILE A 547 -15.60 -155.11 -82.84
N ILE A 548 -15.38 -155.65 -81.64
CA ILE A 548 -15.17 -157.09 -81.40
C ILE A 548 -16.37 -157.91 -81.93
N LYS A 549 -17.60 -157.47 -81.66
CA LYS A 549 -18.81 -158.12 -82.19
C LYS A 549 -18.83 -158.15 -83.73
N SER A 550 -18.42 -157.07 -84.38
CA SER A 550 -18.39 -156.97 -85.85
C SER A 550 -17.31 -157.85 -86.47
N LEU A 551 -16.12 -157.91 -85.85
CA LEU A 551 -15.03 -158.81 -86.22
C LEU A 551 -15.46 -160.28 -86.17
N ILE A 552 -16.08 -160.71 -85.06
CA ILE A 552 -16.52 -162.10 -84.88
C ILE A 552 -17.61 -162.47 -85.91
N ILE A 553 -18.57 -161.57 -86.18
CA ILE A 553 -19.61 -161.81 -87.20
C ILE A 553 -18.99 -161.94 -88.60
N GLY A 554 -18.03 -161.07 -88.95
CA GLY A 554 -17.31 -161.14 -90.23
C GLY A 554 -16.58 -162.47 -90.44
N TYR A 555 -15.99 -163.04 -89.39
CA TYR A 555 -15.35 -164.35 -89.44
C TYR A 555 -16.35 -165.48 -89.73
N PHE A 556 -17.47 -165.56 -89.00
CA PHE A 556 -18.42 -166.67 -89.16
C PHE A 556 -19.18 -166.64 -90.49
N VAL A 557 -19.54 -165.46 -91.00
CA VAL A 557 -20.25 -165.29 -92.28
C VAL A 557 -19.36 -165.58 -93.50
N THR A 558 -18.04 -165.59 -93.35
CA THR A 558 -17.10 -165.89 -94.45
C THR A 558 -17.17 -167.38 -94.85
N PRO A 559 -17.38 -167.72 -96.14
CA PRO A 559 -17.33 -169.10 -96.64
C PRO A 559 -15.96 -169.76 -96.46
N GLU A 560 -15.95 -171.09 -96.35
CA GLU A 560 -14.79 -171.84 -95.83
C GLU A 560 -13.51 -171.64 -96.66
N ASP A 561 -13.62 -171.59 -97.98
CA ASP A 561 -12.54 -171.35 -98.94
C ASP A 561 -11.72 -170.07 -98.67
N LYS A 562 -12.27 -169.11 -97.92
CA LYS A 562 -11.65 -167.81 -97.61
C LYS A 562 -11.44 -167.56 -96.11
N ARG A 563 -11.90 -168.45 -95.22
CA ARG A 563 -11.73 -168.27 -93.76
C ARG A 563 -10.27 -168.14 -93.35
N ALA A 564 -9.36 -168.89 -93.98
CA ALA A 564 -7.93 -168.83 -93.71
C ALA A 564 -7.25 -167.49 -94.09
N GLU A 565 -7.91 -166.60 -94.83
CA GLU A 565 -7.44 -165.24 -95.10
C GLU A 565 -8.04 -164.23 -94.10
N VAL A 566 -9.34 -164.33 -93.83
CA VAL A 566 -10.00 -163.51 -92.80
C VAL A 566 -9.43 -163.78 -91.41
N GLN A 567 -9.05 -165.01 -91.07
CA GLN A 567 -8.41 -165.36 -89.80
C GLN A 567 -7.04 -164.67 -89.61
N ARG A 568 -6.25 -164.53 -90.70
CA ARG A 568 -5.00 -163.75 -90.70
C ARG A 568 -5.25 -162.25 -90.52
N LEU A 569 -6.32 -161.73 -91.13
CA LEU A 569 -6.73 -160.35 -90.94
C LEU A 569 -7.18 -160.09 -89.48
N LEU A 570 -7.96 -161.01 -88.91
CA LEU A 570 -8.49 -160.94 -87.54
C LEU A 570 -7.37 -160.93 -86.49
N ALA A 571 -6.40 -161.85 -86.61
CA ALA A 571 -5.23 -161.90 -85.73
C ALA A 571 -4.42 -160.60 -85.75
N ARG A 572 -4.30 -159.96 -86.91
CA ARG A 572 -3.61 -158.67 -87.07
C ARG A 572 -4.45 -157.46 -86.64
N PHE A 573 -5.78 -157.59 -86.52
CA PHE A 573 -6.66 -156.51 -86.05
C PHE A 573 -6.94 -156.59 -84.54
N LEU A 574 -6.54 -157.69 -83.90
CA LEU A 574 -6.58 -157.92 -82.45
C LEU A 574 -5.16 -157.97 -81.84
N ASP A 575 -4.14 -157.55 -82.59
CA ASP A 575 -2.71 -157.55 -82.23
C ASP A 575 -2.22 -158.83 -81.54
N PHE A 576 -2.64 -160.00 -82.06
CA PHE A 576 -2.20 -161.30 -81.57
C PHE A 576 -0.67 -161.42 -81.64
N ASN A 577 -0.06 -161.77 -80.52
CA ASN A 577 1.39 -161.91 -80.42
C ASN A 577 1.85 -163.16 -81.19
N GLN A 578 3.14 -163.24 -81.57
CA GLN A 578 3.67 -164.30 -82.43
C GLN A 578 3.40 -165.71 -81.86
N GLN A 579 3.48 -165.88 -80.53
CA GLN A 579 3.16 -167.14 -79.85
C GLN A 579 1.69 -167.57 -79.95
N GLU A 580 0.78 -166.62 -80.18
CA GLU A 580 -0.67 -166.85 -80.32
C GLU A 580 -1.02 -167.18 -81.77
N MET A 581 -0.35 -166.54 -82.74
CA MET A 581 -0.41 -166.94 -84.14
C MET A 581 0.08 -168.39 -84.34
N ASP A 582 1.24 -168.75 -83.80
CA ASP A 582 1.84 -170.08 -84.00
C ASP A 582 0.95 -171.22 -83.44
N ARG A 583 0.20 -170.96 -82.35
CA ARG A 583 -0.81 -171.89 -81.80
C ARG A 583 -1.99 -172.16 -82.73
N THR A 584 -2.25 -171.29 -83.71
CA THR A 584 -3.38 -171.42 -84.65
C THR A 584 -3.04 -172.12 -85.99
N ARG A 585 -1.78 -172.57 -86.19
CA ARG A 585 -1.33 -173.33 -87.39
C ARG A 585 -1.62 -172.63 -88.73
N ILE A 586 -1.21 -171.36 -88.86
CA ILE A 586 -1.38 -170.60 -90.10
C ILE A 586 -0.02 -170.32 -90.75
N GLU A 587 0.35 -171.10 -91.76
CA GLU A 587 1.66 -171.04 -92.43
C GLU A 587 1.61 -170.38 -93.84
N ILE A 588 2.79 -170.17 -94.47
CA ILE A 588 3.07 -169.02 -95.35
C ILE A 588 3.47 -169.45 -96.79
N GLY A 589 2.97 -168.75 -97.83
CA GLY A 589 3.30 -169.00 -99.26
C GLY A 589 3.31 -167.74 -100.16
N ARG A 590 4.07 -167.74 -101.29
CA ARG A 590 4.49 -166.53 -102.05
C ARG A 590 4.05 -166.45 -103.54
N LYS A 591 3.66 -165.22 -103.95
CA LYS A 591 3.97 -164.48 -105.22
C LYS A 591 3.26 -164.78 -106.57
N ARG A 592 3.13 -163.66 -107.33
CA ARG A 592 2.91 -163.43 -108.80
C ARG A 592 1.45 -163.32 -109.28
N PRO A 593 1.17 -162.58 -110.38
CA PRO A 593 1.83 -161.35 -110.90
C PRO A 593 0.82 -160.20 -111.22
N ASN A 594 1.29 -159.08 -111.78
CA ASN A 594 0.61 -158.06 -112.63
C ASN A 594 -0.93 -157.83 -112.49
N GLU A 595 -1.51 -156.63 -112.43
CA GLU A 595 -1.07 -155.22 -112.56
C GLU A 595 -2.36 -154.35 -112.32
N PRO A 596 -2.51 -153.11 -112.83
CA PRO A 596 -2.78 -151.94 -112.01
C PRO A 596 -4.27 -151.65 -111.70
N SER A 597 -4.52 -150.98 -110.57
CA SER A 597 -5.67 -150.06 -110.42
C SER A 597 -5.57 -149.18 -109.17
N ASP A 598 -5.73 -147.87 -109.37
CA ASP A 598 -6.42 -146.88 -108.53
C ASP A 598 -6.61 -147.21 -107.03
N SER A 599 -5.52 -147.21 -106.25
CA SER A 599 -5.63 -147.32 -104.80
C SER A 599 -6.30 -146.08 -104.20
N LEU A 600 -7.47 -146.30 -103.57
CA LEU A 600 -8.22 -145.33 -102.77
C LEU A 600 -7.37 -144.58 -101.74
N SER A 601 -6.26 -145.17 -101.26
CA SER A 601 -5.31 -144.54 -100.36
C SER A 601 -4.82 -143.17 -100.86
N LEU A 602 -4.61 -143.00 -102.17
CA LEU A 602 -4.11 -141.72 -102.70
C LEU A 602 -5.18 -140.62 -102.62
N LYS A 603 -6.45 -140.96 -102.86
CA LYS A 603 -7.59 -140.05 -102.69
C LYS A 603 -7.86 -139.74 -101.21
N PHE A 604 -7.63 -140.71 -100.32
CA PHE A 604 -7.78 -140.50 -98.87
C PHE A 604 -6.70 -139.57 -98.31
N VAL A 605 -5.45 -139.70 -98.79
CA VAL A 605 -4.38 -138.74 -98.46
C VAL A 605 -4.68 -137.35 -99.04
N GLN A 606 -5.18 -137.27 -100.28
CA GLN A 606 -5.57 -135.99 -100.89
C GLN A 606 -6.75 -135.32 -100.16
N PHE A 607 -7.69 -136.09 -99.61
CA PHE A 607 -8.77 -135.60 -98.75
C PHE A 607 -8.23 -135.03 -97.43
N LEU A 608 -7.35 -135.76 -96.74
CA LEU A 608 -6.71 -135.30 -95.50
C LEU A 608 -5.84 -134.04 -95.73
N GLU A 609 -5.16 -133.91 -96.87
CA GLU A 609 -4.45 -132.67 -97.23
C GLU A 609 -5.36 -131.48 -97.55
N GLN A 610 -6.62 -131.72 -97.97
CA GLN A 610 -7.60 -130.65 -98.22
C GLN A 610 -8.29 -130.21 -96.92
N GLU A 611 -8.56 -131.14 -96.00
CA GLU A 611 -9.19 -130.84 -94.71
C GLU A 611 -8.20 -130.17 -93.72
N SER A 612 -6.93 -130.61 -93.69
CA SER A 612 -5.95 -130.14 -92.69
C SER A 612 -5.39 -128.72 -92.90
N LYS A 613 -5.90 -127.93 -93.87
CA LYS A 613 -5.30 -126.64 -94.27
C LYS A 613 -6.26 -125.44 -94.30
N ARG A 614 -7.51 -125.58 -93.83
CA ARG A 614 -8.46 -124.45 -93.72
C ARG A 614 -9.35 -124.45 -92.47
N ASP A 615 -8.77 -124.71 -91.29
CA ASP A 615 -9.15 -123.91 -90.13
C ASP A 615 -8.02 -123.81 -89.09
N SER A 616 -7.21 -122.76 -89.20
CA SER A 616 -6.31 -122.26 -88.15
C SER A 616 -5.56 -121.01 -88.64
N HIS A 617 -6.05 -119.84 -88.22
CA HIS A 617 -5.16 -118.74 -87.84
C HIS A 617 -5.35 -118.47 -86.35
N SER A 618 -4.26 -118.51 -85.62
CA SER A 618 -4.25 -118.62 -84.17
C SER A 618 -4.34 -117.27 -83.47
N ALA A 619 -4.82 -117.29 -82.23
CA ALA A 619 -4.41 -116.35 -81.19
C ALA A 619 -2.86 -116.34 -81.04
N PRO A 620 -2.23 -115.34 -80.35
CA PRO A 620 -2.80 -114.41 -79.38
C PRO A 620 -2.43 -112.93 -79.69
N THR A 621 -2.55 -111.94 -78.80
CA THR A 621 -1.61 -111.66 -77.69
C THR A 621 -2.15 -110.49 -76.84
N ALA A 622 -1.83 -110.44 -75.55
CA ALA A 622 -2.17 -109.30 -74.69
C ALA A 622 -1.06 -108.23 -74.68
N GLY A 623 -1.41 -106.93 -74.56
CA GLY A 623 -0.49 -105.92 -74.03
C GLY A 623 -0.41 -104.55 -74.75
N SER A 624 -0.87 -103.52 -74.04
CA SER A 624 -0.31 -102.15 -73.96
C SER A 624 -0.05 -101.27 -75.21
N ALA A 625 -0.90 -100.26 -75.37
CA ALA A 625 -0.61 -98.90 -75.87
C ALA A 625 -1.67 -97.97 -75.21
N LYS A 626 -1.45 -96.79 -74.59
CA LYS A 626 -0.42 -95.73 -74.63
C LYS A 626 -0.32 -95.01 -75.98
N ALA A 627 -0.32 -93.68 -76.09
CA ALA A 627 -0.48 -92.57 -75.13
C ALA A 627 -1.47 -91.53 -75.76
N ASP A 628 -1.78 -90.32 -75.30
CA ASP A 628 -1.11 -89.26 -74.51
C ASP A 628 -2.08 -88.66 -73.47
N VAL A 629 -1.73 -88.00 -72.35
CA VAL A 629 -0.47 -87.49 -71.78
C VAL A 629 0.14 -86.24 -72.45
N THR A 630 -0.34 -85.06 -72.05
CA THR A 630 0.55 -83.99 -71.54
C THR A 630 -0.23 -82.89 -70.82
N ARG A 631 0.34 -82.40 -69.70
CA ARG A 631 0.01 -81.13 -69.01
C ARG A 631 -1.43 -81.05 -68.42
N ASP A 632 -1.69 -80.38 -67.30
CA ASP A 632 -1.00 -79.22 -66.72
C ASP A 632 -0.52 -79.39 -65.27
N LEU A 633 0.56 -78.66 -64.95
CA LEU A 633 0.94 -78.30 -63.58
C LEU A 633 1.61 -76.92 -63.56
N SER A 634 1.07 -76.04 -62.69
CA SER A 634 1.71 -74.86 -62.08
C SER A 634 1.84 -73.51 -62.85
N LYS A 635 1.28 -72.47 -62.21
CA LYS A 635 1.80 -71.09 -62.01
C LYS A 635 1.88 -70.07 -63.19
N SER A 636 0.88 -69.19 -63.24
CA SER A 636 1.04 -67.72 -63.14
C SER A 636 -0.29 -67.10 -62.67
N LEU A 637 -0.41 -66.34 -61.57
CA LEU A 637 0.24 -65.07 -61.16
C LEU A 637 -0.40 -63.82 -61.81
N ILE A 638 -1.05 -63.00 -60.96
CA ILE A 638 -1.51 -61.61 -61.15
C ILE A 638 -2.44 -61.34 -62.35
N GLN A 639 -3.71 -61.04 -62.04
CA GLN A 639 -4.39 -59.92 -62.70
C GLN A 639 -5.42 -59.26 -61.77
N SER A 640 -5.08 -58.09 -61.24
CA SER A 640 -5.93 -57.28 -60.37
C SER A 640 -6.24 -55.93 -61.04
N SER A 641 -7.47 -55.74 -61.54
CA SER A 641 -7.90 -54.40 -61.99
C SER A 641 -9.43 -54.21 -62.02
N GLN A 642 -9.91 -53.47 -61.01
CA GLN A 642 -10.96 -52.43 -61.08
C GLN A 642 -12.42 -52.73 -61.53
N ARG A 643 -13.34 -51.92 -60.95
CA ARG A 643 -14.73 -51.59 -61.39
C ARG A 643 -15.81 -52.68 -61.16
N MET A 644 -17.02 -52.40 -60.62
CA MET A 644 -17.64 -51.18 -60.04
C MET A 644 -18.62 -51.51 -58.87
N ASN A 645 -19.02 -50.45 -58.14
CA ASN A 645 -20.18 -50.32 -57.21
C ASN A 645 -21.54 -50.44 -58.00
N PRO A 646 -22.80 -50.23 -57.47
CA PRO A 646 -23.23 -49.46 -56.26
C PRO A 646 -24.56 -49.89 -55.53
N PHE A 647 -25.12 -48.99 -54.67
CA PHE A 647 -26.43 -49.01 -53.94
C PHE A 647 -26.51 -49.97 -52.71
N LEU A 648 -27.12 -49.67 -51.53
CA LEU A 648 -27.91 -48.51 -51.04
C LEU A 648 -28.02 -48.41 -49.47
N THR A 649 -28.04 -47.18 -48.90
CA THR A 649 -28.72 -46.67 -47.65
C THR A 649 -28.63 -47.39 -46.27
N SER A 650 -28.84 -46.74 -45.09
CA SER A 650 -29.16 -45.33 -44.70
C SER A 650 -28.84 -45.01 -43.20
N MET A 651 -28.81 -43.71 -42.85
CA MET A 651 -28.86 -43.09 -41.48
C MET A 651 -27.65 -43.32 -40.53
N SER A 652 -27.25 -42.38 -39.64
CA SER A 652 -27.64 -40.96 -39.42
C SER A 652 -26.50 -40.17 -38.71
N THR A 653 -26.58 -38.84 -38.68
CA THR A 653 -25.63 -37.85 -38.09
C THR A 653 -26.24 -37.17 -36.83
N PRO A 654 -25.65 -36.13 -36.17
CA PRO A 654 -24.29 -35.52 -36.18
C PRO A 654 -23.63 -35.61 -34.76
N MET A 655 -22.64 -34.86 -34.23
CA MET A 655 -21.68 -33.77 -34.59
C MET A 655 -20.24 -34.23 -34.14
N THR A 656 -19.05 -33.62 -34.29
CA THR A 656 -18.45 -32.29 -34.61
C THR A 656 -18.44 -31.17 -33.53
N PRO A 657 -17.38 -30.33 -33.36
CA PRO A 657 -15.99 -30.42 -33.84
C PRO A 657 -14.91 -30.22 -32.72
N SER A 658 -13.63 -30.29 -33.11
CA SER A 658 -12.46 -29.92 -32.29
C SER A 658 -11.58 -28.91 -33.03
N LEU A 659 -10.91 -27.99 -32.32
CA LEU A 659 -9.71 -27.20 -32.68
C LEU A 659 -9.39 -26.29 -31.49
N GLY A 660 -8.15 -25.86 -31.20
CA GLY A 660 -6.85 -26.20 -31.77
C GLY A 660 -5.78 -25.32 -31.12
N SER A 661 -4.74 -25.89 -30.51
CA SER A 661 -3.77 -25.13 -29.70
C SER A 661 -2.33 -25.28 -30.22
N ARG A 662 -1.63 -24.16 -30.42
CA ARG A 662 -0.14 -24.10 -30.45
C ARG A 662 0.43 -22.67 -30.53
N HIS A 663 1.30 -22.35 -29.56
CA HIS A 663 2.33 -21.28 -29.60
C HIS A 663 1.80 -19.81 -29.64
N SER A 664 2.54 -18.76 -29.24
CA SER A 664 3.99 -18.62 -28.93
C SER A 664 4.24 -17.76 -27.68
N SER A 665 5.50 -17.62 -27.25
CA SER A 665 5.92 -16.92 -26.01
C SER A 665 6.87 -15.73 -26.27
N ALA A 666 7.21 -15.00 -25.19
CA ALA A 666 8.17 -13.87 -25.08
C ALA A 666 7.61 -12.48 -25.48
N ASN A 667 8.08 -11.35 -24.94
CA ASN A 667 9.20 -11.12 -24.00
C ASN A 667 9.04 -9.83 -23.14
N SER A 668 10.07 -9.51 -22.33
CA SER A 668 10.26 -8.39 -21.36
C SER A 668 9.52 -8.55 -20.01
N SER A 669 10.11 -8.40 -18.81
CA SER A 669 11.42 -7.91 -18.28
C SER A 669 11.54 -6.43 -17.91
N SER A 670 11.41 -6.13 -16.61
CA SER A 670 12.18 -5.07 -15.91
C SER A 670 12.08 -5.22 -14.37
N ASP A 671 12.82 -6.16 -13.79
CA ASP A 671 13.20 -6.07 -12.36
C ASP A 671 14.37 -5.08 -12.20
N ASN A 672 14.42 -4.34 -11.09
CA ASN A 672 15.59 -3.56 -10.75
C ASN A 672 15.79 -3.51 -9.24
N LEU A 673 17.01 -3.82 -8.77
CA LEU A 673 17.33 -3.82 -7.35
C LEU A 673 17.52 -2.39 -6.82
N ASN A 674 17.14 -2.18 -5.57
CA ASN A 674 18.04 -1.52 -4.62
C ASN A 674 17.77 -2.02 -3.20
N GLN A 675 18.73 -2.76 -2.65
CA GLN A 675 18.80 -3.04 -1.21
C GLN A 675 19.54 -1.89 -0.54
N LEU A 676 19.00 -1.34 0.54
CA LEU A 676 19.75 -0.53 1.48
C LEU A 676 19.62 -1.15 2.87
N LEU A 677 20.73 -1.64 3.42
CA LEU A 677 20.75 -2.44 4.64
C LEU A 677 21.86 -1.93 5.56
N MET A 678 21.47 -1.14 6.56
CA MET A 678 22.32 -0.68 7.66
C MET A 678 21.57 -0.92 8.97
N ALA A 679 22.25 -1.47 9.97
CA ALA A 679 21.64 -2.05 11.15
C ALA A 679 21.68 -1.11 12.38
N PRO A 680 20.75 -1.25 13.33
CA PRO A 680 20.93 -0.75 14.69
C PRO A 680 21.92 -1.65 15.44
N ALA A 681 22.98 -1.08 16.00
CA ALA A 681 23.93 -1.81 16.84
C ALA A 681 23.40 -1.94 18.28
N VAL A 682 23.18 -3.18 18.74
CA VAL A 682 22.92 -3.47 20.16
C VAL A 682 24.24 -3.87 20.82
N ALA A 683 24.73 -3.04 21.74
CA ALA A 683 25.96 -3.30 22.50
C ALA A 683 25.61 -3.87 23.89
N PRO A 684 26.10 -5.07 24.26
CA PRO A 684 26.00 -5.60 25.61
C PRO A 684 27.34 -5.50 26.35
N PHE A 685 27.40 -4.72 27.43
CA PHE A 685 28.39 -4.95 28.49
C PHE A 685 27.83 -4.54 29.86
N ALA A 686 28.11 -5.41 30.83
CA ALA A 686 27.84 -5.30 32.27
C ALA A 686 29.20 -5.51 32.99
N PRO A 687 29.35 -5.24 34.30
CA PRO A 687 28.34 -4.89 35.31
C PRO A 687 28.34 -3.41 35.74
#